data_AF-A0A3N7ICB3-F1
#
_entry.id   AF-A0A3N7ICB3-F1
#
_cell.length_a   1.000
_cell.length_b   1.000
_cell.length_c   1.000
_cell.angle_alpha   90.00
_cell.angle_beta   90.00
_cell.angle_gamma   90.00
#
_symmetry.space_group_name_H-M   'P 1'
#
loop_
_entity.id
_entity.type
_entity.pdbx_description
1 polymer ?
#
loop_
_entity_poly.entity_id
_entity_poly.type
_entity_poly.pdbx_seq_one_letter_code
_entity_poly.pdbx_strand_id
1 'polypeptide(L)'
;MYHRIKIATLLLLAISGIAASHAQIPRSSDLEESGPDQRRDLSLPGSRLVINPYNFRIPPGQKNASAYSNSPMIPLNAGYLSTRAPHRELPDINVLHLQQASPGHTFVTWQASLEDPSIWEPSDGISVQVSEQGLEAHISKQTRQDVQSLRFKEPITADLDDSRYLEIVIPQASSLWAVKLHRVGDASDRTIRQENTGTGTYCFDIPAETGWKGRQSFELTIYLIGRGTDMVMSHLSLRGIKKKSLFMADEFHTQWEPHQLSFQGSYADGTSIAGFDFLYDNETLVRSFRVTKPGKSPIVTSGKYNGALVKINRSTLLIQSGHYNYVVSFKLPSAGEITFYRNYTDLVAGQNPLISPPETGYWSVSGIFDSAPDTNILISYSFADPYLPTDSLIKRAQQPTANPSIVGKQLQKRRLFWDDLLKSVPHPSHFDIHEVESKGVEPADIRKAYYKAWVFLAMNVLSSDPTNFPYPQIVTGKPSLWAEGHSDAPFSAAWESFIGMQLYAYIDPEVSWAAFSGLMSLVDDTGVLGGESLPSRKAQTALLLYRLTGDKDKLAQNYPALKRYMNWRLRYPMWVYKEVSLLSETQKDADFVVSALIDLQALDTIASILALPADQTMWTAKRQQFFNHYLSWFWEQPDAIPVQLYDTETKRRAAGHAIWVTSGLAIDVLTYPQLTGMMKLFNEQFDPGENFAGFPMPKYPEMAFTARGLLARGHRAQARQLMECGVRDIVRSGPIFAEQYVPGFPPYGDGVRPSIFGMAQLIDFVLLLGGKDYLSPVSLRTDRVK
;
A
#
# COMPACT_ATOMS: atom_id res chain seq x y z
N MET A 1 -4.23 -59.09 39.87
CA MET A 1 -4.39 -58.09 40.96
C MET A 1 -3.18 -57.17 40.92
N TYR A 2 -3.05 -56.25 39.97
CA TYR A 2 -4.00 -55.24 39.48
C TYR A 2 -4.40 -54.20 40.56
N HIS A 3 -3.94 -52.98 40.29
CA HIS A 3 -4.63 -51.72 40.57
C HIS A 3 -4.74 -51.27 42.02
N ARG A 4 -3.89 -50.31 42.38
CA ARG A 4 -4.24 -49.00 43.00
C ARG A 4 -3.03 -48.50 43.79
N ILE A 5 -2.25 -47.60 43.18
CA ILE A 5 -1.51 -46.45 43.77
C ILE A 5 -0.79 -45.83 42.56
N LYS A 6 -1.56 -45.19 41.68
CA LYS A 6 -1.05 -44.34 40.57
C LYS A 6 -2.07 -43.30 40.12
N ILE A 7 -3.02 -42.93 40.99
CA ILE A 7 -4.11 -41.98 40.66
C ILE A 7 -4.02 -40.67 41.46
N ALA A 8 -3.17 -40.54 42.48
CA ALA A 8 -3.12 -39.32 43.28
C ALA A 8 -2.10 -38.25 42.79
N THR A 9 -1.14 -38.58 41.92
CA THR A 9 -0.11 -37.63 41.46
C THR A 9 -0.34 -37.14 40.01
N LEU A 10 -1.28 -37.75 39.28
CA LEU A 10 -1.66 -37.34 37.91
C LEU A 10 -2.87 -36.39 37.89
N LEU A 11 -3.59 -36.21 39.00
CA LEU A 11 -4.72 -35.27 39.08
C LEU A 11 -4.35 -33.86 39.54
N LEU A 12 -3.14 -33.63 40.07
CA LEU A 12 -2.66 -32.29 40.44
C LEU A 12 -1.81 -31.61 39.36
N LEU A 13 -1.50 -32.30 38.26
CA LEU A 13 -0.86 -31.74 37.05
C LEU A 13 -1.84 -31.52 35.89
N ALA A 14 -3.12 -31.93 36.05
CA ALA A 14 -4.18 -31.74 35.06
C ALA A 14 -5.13 -30.58 35.40
N ILE A 15 -4.93 -29.90 36.54
CA ILE A 15 -5.72 -28.71 36.94
C ILE A 15 -4.90 -27.40 36.79
N SER A 16 -3.65 -27.51 36.32
CA SER A 16 -2.83 -26.36 35.88
C SER A 16 -2.87 -26.12 34.36
N GLY A 17 -3.73 -26.84 33.62
CA GLY A 17 -3.88 -26.73 32.17
C GLY A 17 -4.98 -25.79 31.67
N ILE A 18 -5.70 -25.12 32.58
CA ILE A 18 -6.69 -24.08 32.25
C ILE A 18 -6.43 -22.86 33.16
N ALA A 19 -5.16 -22.45 33.24
CA ALA A 19 -4.92 -21.03 33.39
C ALA A 19 -5.10 -20.48 31.98
N ALA A 20 -6.14 -19.68 31.74
CA ALA A 20 -6.21 -18.84 30.57
C ALA A 20 -4.89 -18.05 30.51
N SER A 21 -3.94 -18.53 29.69
CA SER A 21 -2.74 -17.79 29.38
C SER A 21 -3.25 -16.53 28.73
N HIS A 22 -3.29 -15.44 29.50
CA HIS A 22 -3.55 -14.13 28.94
C HIS A 22 -2.57 -14.01 27.78
N ALA A 23 -3.08 -13.89 26.55
CA ALA A 23 -2.26 -13.90 25.37
C ALA A 23 -1.18 -12.84 25.53
N GLN A 24 0.06 -13.27 25.81
CA GLN A 24 1.17 -12.38 26.11
C GLN A 24 1.29 -11.34 24.98
N ILE A 25 1.64 -10.10 25.27
CA ILE A 25 1.87 -9.10 24.22
C ILE A 25 3.14 -9.52 23.46
N PRO A 26 3.12 -9.70 22.13
CA PRO A 26 4.30 -10.07 21.37
C PRO A 26 5.31 -8.92 21.38
N ARG A 27 6.59 -9.26 21.37
CA ARG A 27 7.63 -8.34 20.92
C ARG A 27 7.63 -8.27 19.40
N SER A 28 8.22 -7.23 18.85
CA SER A 28 8.40 -7.06 17.40
C SER A 28 9.10 -8.26 16.75
N SER A 29 10.07 -8.88 17.43
CA SER A 29 10.74 -10.10 16.94
C SER A 29 9.82 -11.33 16.86
N ASP A 30 8.75 -11.37 17.65
CA ASP A 30 7.81 -12.49 17.64
C ASP A 30 6.84 -12.41 16.44
N LEU A 31 6.89 -11.31 15.68
CA LEU A 31 6.11 -11.05 14.46
C LEU A 31 6.89 -11.36 13.18
N GLU A 32 8.07 -11.98 13.27
CA GLU A 32 8.90 -12.33 12.11
C GLU A 32 8.11 -13.07 11.02
N GLU A 33 8.38 -12.71 9.77
CA GLU A 33 7.95 -13.45 8.59
C GLU A 33 9.16 -13.82 7.73
N SER A 34 9.07 -14.98 7.08
CA SER A 34 10.07 -15.46 6.14
C SER A 34 9.41 -16.30 5.04
N GLY A 35 10.14 -16.58 3.97
CA GLY A 35 9.66 -17.44 2.88
C GLY A 35 8.94 -16.67 1.75
N PRO A 36 8.24 -17.41 0.87
CA PRO A 36 7.71 -16.85 -0.39
C PRO A 36 6.54 -15.89 -0.19
N ASP A 37 5.82 -15.95 0.93
CA ASP A 37 4.62 -15.14 1.21
C ASP A 37 4.83 -14.20 2.41
N GLN A 38 6.03 -13.67 2.61
CA GLN A 38 6.28 -12.65 3.63
C GLN A 38 5.94 -11.24 3.13
N ARG A 39 5.61 -10.35 4.07
CA ARG A 39 5.65 -8.89 3.86
C ARG A 39 7.07 -8.46 3.51
N ARG A 40 7.21 -7.38 2.74
CA ARG A 40 8.52 -6.76 2.44
C ARG A 40 8.57 -5.27 2.70
N ASP A 41 7.43 -4.62 2.91
CA ASP A 41 7.37 -3.19 3.17
C ASP A 41 7.74 -2.80 4.61
N LEU A 42 8.42 -1.66 4.77
CA LEU A 42 8.79 -1.11 6.09
C LEU A 42 8.68 0.42 6.09
N SER A 43 8.18 1.01 7.18
CA SER A 43 8.13 2.46 7.38
C SER A 43 8.10 2.79 8.87
N LEU A 44 8.10 4.07 9.23
CA LEU A 44 7.91 4.57 10.59
C LEU A 44 6.73 5.55 10.63
N PRO A 45 6.02 5.65 11.77
CA PRO A 45 5.06 6.72 11.99
C PRO A 45 5.75 8.09 11.86
N GLY A 46 5.17 8.98 11.04
CA GLY A 46 5.75 10.30 10.76
C GLY A 46 6.89 10.29 9.75
N SER A 47 7.24 9.15 9.16
CA SER A 47 8.19 9.08 8.04
C SER A 47 7.46 9.22 6.70
N ARG A 48 8.08 9.90 5.74
CA ARG A 48 7.66 9.90 4.34
C ARG A 48 8.30 8.79 3.52
N LEU A 49 9.13 7.94 4.14
CA LEU A 49 9.82 6.85 3.48
C LEU A 49 9.09 5.53 3.68
N VAL A 50 9.11 4.73 2.62
CA VAL A 50 8.78 3.31 2.66
C VAL A 50 9.95 2.55 2.04
N ILE A 51 10.43 1.51 2.71
CA ILE A 51 11.33 0.53 2.09
C ILE A 51 10.45 -0.52 1.41
N ASN A 52 10.81 -0.91 0.18
CA ASN A 52 10.12 -1.95 -0.60
C ASN A 52 8.59 -1.73 -0.70
N PRO A 53 8.14 -0.61 -1.30
CA PRO A 53 6.73 -0.46 -1.67
C PRO A 53 6.29 -1.58 -2.64
N TYR A 54 4.98 -1.81 -2.76
CA TYR A 54 4.41 -2.85 -3.61
C TYR A 54 3.49 -2.24 -4.67
N ASN A 55 3.72 -2.61 -5.94
CA ASN A 55 2.85 -2.21 -7.03
C ASN A 55 1.60 -3.12 -7.09
N PHE A 56 0.54 -2.65 -6.45
CA PHE A 56 -0.73 -3.38 -6.34
C PHE A 56 -1.51 -3.50 -7.65
N ARG A 57 -1.12 -2.76 -8.69
CA ARG A 57 -1.74 -2.85 -10.01
C ARG A 57 -1.41 -4.16 -10.72
N ILE A 58 -0.40 -4.89 -10.24
CA ILE A 58 -0.17 -6.28 -10.66
C ILE A 58 -1.44 -7.07 -10.32
N PRO A 59 -2.02 -7.86 -11.23
CA PRO A 59 -3.22 -8.62 -10.92
C PRO A 59 -3.03 -9.56 -9.71
N PRO A 60 -4.06 -9.73 -8.85
CA PRO A 60 -3.97 -10.64 -7.72
C PRO A 60 -3.55 -12.06 -8.14
N GLY A 61 -2.73 -12.71 -7.29
CA GLY A 61 -2.21 -14.06 -7.56
C GLY A 61 -1.03 -14.15 -8.54
N GLN A 62 -0.69 -13.09 -9.28
CA GLN A 62 0.43 -13.14 -10.24
C GLN A 62 1.81 -12.94 -9.60
N LYS A 63 1.96 -11.91 -8.74
CA LYS A 63 3.22 -11.60 -8.05
C LYS A 63 2.91 -10.98 -6.69
N ASN A 64 3.26 -11.68 -5.61
CA ASN A 64 3.10 -11.16 -4.24
C ASN A 64 4.22 -10.15 -3.89
N ALA A 65 4.16 -9.49 -2.72
CA ALA A 65 5.18 -8.51 -2.33
C ALA A 65 6.60 -9.10 -2.18
N SER A 66 6.71 -10.33 -1.69
CA SER A 66 8.00 -11.03 -1.60
C SER A 66 8.62 -11.21 -2.98
N ALA A 67 7.88 -11.77 -3.94
CA ALA A 67 8.32 -11.95 -5.32
C ALA A 67 8.55 -10.61 -6.05
N TYR A 68 7.85 -9.55 -5.68
CA TYR A 68 8.04 -8.20 -6.21
C TYR A 68 9.36 -7.58 -5.77
N SER A 69 9.68 -7.65 -4.47
CA SER A 69 10.82 -6.95 -3.90
C SER A 69 12.06 -7.82 -3.64
N ASN A 70 11.96 -9.13 -3.81
CA ASN A 70 13.10 -10.03 -3.62
C ASN A 70 13.60 -10.58 -4.96
N SER A 71 14.92 -10.62 -5.09
CA SER A 71 15.59 -11.28 -6.21
C SER A 71 17.02 -11.65 -5.79
N PRO A 72 17.73 -12.45 -6.60
CA PRO A 72 19.13 -12.77 -6.36
C PRO A 72 20.08 -11.55 -6.35
N MET A 73 19.64 -10.37 -6.81
CA MET A 73 20.40 -9.12 -6.71
C MET A 73 20.35 -8.47 -5.32
N ILE A 74 19.49 -9.01 -4.43
CA ILE A 74 19.23 -8.48 -3.09
C ILE A 74 18.88 -6.99 -3.16
N PRO A 75 17.81 -6.62 -3.88
CA PRO A 75 17.52 -5.23 -4.16
C PRO A 75 17.02 -4.50 -2.91
N LEU A 76 17.30 -3.20 -2.88
CA LEU A 76 16.69 -2.23 -2.00
C LEU A 76 15.86 -1.29 -2.86
N ASN A 77 14.57 -1.22 -2.58
CA ASN A 77 13.66 -0.29 -3.22
C ASN A 77 13.19 0.73 -2.18
N ALA A 78 12.85 1.93 -2.62
CA ALA A 78 12.32 2.97 -1.76
C ALA A 78 11.07 3.61 -2.35
N GLY A 79 10.18 4.09 -1.49
CA GLY A 79 9.09 5.00 -1.79
C GLY A 79 9.31 6.30 -1.03
N TYR A 80 9.22 7.46 -1.69
CA TYR A 80 9.23 8.77 -1.01
C TYR A 80 7.93 9.53 -1.23
N LEU A 81 7.26 9.85 -0.13
CA LEU A 81 5.90 10.37 -0.14
C LEU A 81 5.86 11.89 0.08
N SER A 82 5.91 12.66 -1.00
CA SER A 82 5.79 14.13 -0.97
C SER A 82 4.41 14.60 -1.42
N THR A 83 3.89 15.67 -0.80
CA THR A 83 2.63 16.30 -1.25
C THR A 83 2.76 16.92 -2.64
N ARG A 84 3.99 17.22 -3.08
CA ARG A 84 4.30 17.91 -4.34
C ARG A 84 4.61 16.99 -5.51
N ALA A 85 4.70 15.69 -5.27
CA ALA A 85 5.18 14.74 -6.28
C ALA A 85 4.44 13.40 -6.19
N PRO A 86 3.41 13.15 -7.02
CA PRO A 86 2.62 11.93 -6.96
C PRO A 86 3.38 10.66 -7.40
N HIS A 87 4.65 10.75 -7.83
CA HIS A 87 5.42 9.61 -8.36
C HIS A 87 6.67 9.35 -7.51
N ARG A 88 6.75 8.14 -6.96
CA ARG A 88 7.31 7.97 -5.60
C ARG A 88 8.20 6.74 -5.45
N GLU A 89 8.11 5.76 -6.33
CA GLU A 89 8.91 4.53 -6.26
C GLU A 89 10.28 4.73 -6.91
N LEU A 90 11.32 4.31 -6.19
CA LEU A 90 12.69 4.22 -6.64
C LEU A 90 13.10 2.75 -6.55
N PRO A 91 12.96 1.98 -7.64
CA PRO A 91 13.39 0.59 -7.67
C PRO A 91 14.91 0.51 -7.77
N ASP A 92 15.49 -0.55 -7.18
CA ASP A 92 16.90 -0.90 -7.27
C ASP A 92 17.85 0.26 -6.91
N ILE A 93 17.50 1.07 -5.90
CA ILE A 93 18.38 2.14 -5.41
C ILE A 93 19.68 1.59 -4.81
N ASN A 94 19.67 0.33 -4.38
CA ASN A 94 20.84 -0.45 -4.02
C ASN A 94 20.68 -1.92 -4.43
N VAL A 95 21.70 -2.50 -5.05
CA VAL A 95 21.81 -3.95 -5.33
C VAL A 95 23.24 -4.40 -5.06
N LEU A 96 23.41 -5.70 -4.78
CA LEU A 96 24.70 -6.29 -4.41
C LEU A 96 25.13 -7.36 -5.43
N HIS A 97 26.35 -7.22 -5.94
CA HIS A 97 26.93 -8.15 -6.90
C HIS A 97 28.30 -8.65 -6.47
N LEU A 98 28.62 -9.89 -6.82
CA LEU A 98 30.00 -10.37 -6.83
C LEU A 98 30.66 -9.98 -8.16
N GLN A 99 31.83 -9.35 -8.09
CA GLN A 99 32.61 -9.02 -9.27
C GLN A 99 33.57 -10.16 -9.63
N GLN A 100 33.71 -10.47 -10.92
CA GLN A 100 34.75 -11.37 -11.43
C GLN A 100 35.63 -10.65 -12.46
N ALA A 101 36.91 -11.00 -12.50
CA ALA A 101 37.96 -10.24 -13.21
C ALA A 101 37.88 -10.24 -14.75
N SER A 102 36.82 -10.82 -15.32
CA SER A 102 36.67 -10.89 -16.77
C SER A 102 35.89 -9.68 -17.31
N PRO A 103 36.44 -8.91 -18.27
CA PRO A 103 35.65 -7.88 -18.93
C PRO A 103 34.46 -8.55 -19.62
N GLY A 104 33.26 -8.05 -19.33
CA GLY A 104 32.04 -8.49 -19.99
C GLY A 104 31.99 -8.02 -21.44
N HIS A 105 30.90 -8.35 -22.15
CA HIS A 105 30.64 -7.82 -23.49
C HIS A 105 29.14 -7.65 -23.72
N THR A 106 28.70 -6.43 -24.05
CA THR A 106 27.32 -6.11 -24.42
C THR A 106 27.20 -5.91 -25.94
N PHE A 107 26.00 -6.14 -26.47
CA PHE A 107 25.67 -5.84 -27.87
C PHE A 107 24.20 -5.42 -28.00
N VAL A 108 23.90 -4.66 -29.05
CA VAL A 108 22.55 -4.24 -29.42
C VAL A 108 22.12 -5.06 -30.63
N THR A 109 20.99 -5.75 -30.52
CA THR A 109 20.45 -6.60 -31.61
C THR A 109 19.38 -5.88 -32.40
N TRP A 110 18.65 -4.98 -31.75
CA TRP A 110 17.62 -4.16 -32.36
C TRP A 110 17.47 -2.83 -31.61
N GLN A 111 17.14 -1.76 -32.32
CA GLN A 111 16.89 -0.44 -31.75
C GLN A 111 15.85 0.29 -32.60
N ALA A 112 14.88 0.94 -31.95
CA ALA A 112 13.87 1.74 -32.65
C ALA A 112 14.45 3.09 -33.08
N SER A 113 14.06 3.57 -34.27
CA SER A 113 14.32 4.94 -34.72
C SER A 113 13.23 5.87 -34.19
N LEU A 114 13.49 6.55 -33.07
CA LEU A 114 12.48 7.42 -32.44
C LEU A 114 12.29 8.78 -33.15
N GLU A 115 13.03 9.02 -34.23
CA GLU A 115 12.92 10.20 -35.10
C GLU A 115 11.86 10.02 -36.20
N ASP A 116 11.32 8.80 -36.37
CA ASP A 116 10.28 8.51 -37.35
C ASP A 116 8.98 8.07 -36.64
N PRO A 117 7.99 8.96 -36.47
CA PRO A 117 6.73 8.59 -35.84
C PRO A 117 5.89 7.63 -36.70
N SER A 118 6.21 7.48 -37.99
CA SER A 118 5.43 6.66 -38.92
C SER A 118 5.57 5.15 -38.67
N ILE A 119 6.60 4.71 -37.95
CA ILE A 119 6.80 3.30 -37.55
C ILE A 119 5.89 2.89 -36.38
N TRP A 120 5.16 3.84 -35.81
CA TRP A 120 4.22 3.61 -34.72
C TRP A 120 2.78 3.71 -35.19
N GLU A 121 1.92 2.93 -34.56
CA GLU A 121 0.48 2.91 -34.76
C GLU A 121 -0.22 3.40 -33.48
N PRO A 122 -0.63 4.68 -33.44
CA PRO A 122 -1.40 5.23 -32.33
C PRO A 122 -2.85 4.73 -32.36
N SER A 123 -3.42 4.41 -31.19
CA SER A 123 -4.86 4.18 -31.04
C SER A 123 -5.66 5.49 -31.14
N ASP A 124 -6.99 5.42 -31.16
CA ASP A 124 -7.82 6.63 -31.10
C ASP A 124 -7.53 7.49 -29.85
N GLY A 125 -7.41 8.81 -30.03
CA GLY A 125 -7.26 9.78 -28.93
C GLY A 125 -5.83 10.07 -28.46
N ILE A 126 -4.81 9.50 -29.11
CA ILE A 126 -3.38 9.80 -28.88
C ILE A 126 -2.78 10.53 -30.10
N SER A 127 -1.92 11.51 -29.85
CA SER A 127 -1.11 12.16 -30.89
C SER A 127 0.37 11.95 -30.60
N VAL A 128 1.16 11.71 -31.64
CA VAL A 128 2.59 11.39 -31.52
C VAL A 128 3.40 12.37 -32.35
N GLN A 129 4.45 12.92 -31.76
CA GLN A 129 5.36 13.86 -32.42
C GLN A 129 6.80 13.62 -31.99
N VAL A 130 7.75 14.11 -32.77
CA VAL A 130 9.18 14.09 -32.41
C VAL A 130 9.52 15.42 -31.75
N SER A 131 10.13 15.34 -30.58
CA SER A 131 10.67 16.47 -29.81
C SER A 131 12.19 16.36 -29.72
N GLU A 132 12.84 17.41 -29.22
CA GLU A 132 14.28 17.38 -28.93
C GLU A 132 14.66 16.30 -27.89
N GLN A 133 13.70 15.84 -27.08
CA GLN A 133 13.91 14.83 -26.04
C GLN A 133 13.57 13.41 -26.49
N GLY A 134 13.01 13.22 -27.69
CA GLY A 134 12.59 11.94 -28.23
C GLY A 134 11.15 11.93 -28.73
N LEU A 135 10.57 10.73 -28.84
CA LEU A 135 9.20 10.53 -29.29
C LEU A 135 8.23 10.89 -28.16
N GLU A 136 7.42 11.92 -28.38
CA GLU A 136 6.41 12.40 -27.45
C GLU A 136 5.04 11.89 -27.86
N ALA A 137 4.28 11.40 -26.87
CA ALA A 137 2.92 10.92 -27.04
C ALA A 137 1.99 11.63 -26.06
N HIS A 138 0.94 12.27 -26.59
CA HIS A 138 -0.06 13.05 -25.83
C HIS A 138 -1.43 12.37 -25.89
N ILE A 139 -2.07 12.19 -24.74
CA ILE A 139 -3.46 11.72 -24.65
C ILE A 139 -4.40 12.92 -24.63
N SER A 140 -5.31 13.00 -25.60
CA SER A 140 -6.32 14.07 -25.66
C SER A 140 -7.21 14.09 -24.42
N LYS A 141 -7.52 15.29 -23.90
CA LYS A 141 -8.53 15.46 -22.83
C LYS A 141 -9.94 15.03 -23.24
N GLN A 142 -10.22 15.00 -24.55
CA GLN A 142 -11.55 14.72 -25.10
C GLN A 142 -11.78 13.24 -25.40
N THR A 143 -10.78 12.38 -25.18
CA THR A 143 -10.95 10.93 -25.39
C THR A 143 -12.05 10.38 -24.46
N ARG A 144 -12.79 9.38 -24.96
CA ARG A 144 -13.82 8.67 -24.17
C ARG A 144 -13.25 7.56 -23.29
N GLN A 145 -12.05 7.10 -23.60
CA GLN A 145 -11.37 6.01 -22.90
C GLN A 145 -10.16 6.54 -22.15
N ASP A 146 -9.88 6.03 -20.95
CA ASP A 146 -8.73 6.50 -20.17
C ASP A 146 -7.41 5.84 -20.58
N VAL A 147 -7.48 4.81 -21.41
CA VAL A 147 -6.34 3.98 -21.84
C VAL A 147 -6.19 4.11 -23.36
N GLN A 148 -5.01 4.52 -23.79
CA GLN A 148 -4.58 4.56 -25.19
C GLN A 148 -3.34 3.69 -25.37
N SER A 149 -2.98 3.40 -26.61
CA SER A 149 -1.80 2.61 -26.91
C SER A 149 -1.02 3.14 -28.11
N LEU A 150 0.28 2.92 -28.07
CA LEU A 150 1.22 3.14 -29.15
C LEU A 150 1.88 1.81 -29.49
N ARG A 151 1.46 1.19 -30.61
CA ARG A 151 1.99 -0.10 -31.07
C ARG A 151 3.11 0.11 -32.07
N PHE A 152 4.20 -0.63 -31.92
CA PHE A 152 5.24 -0.69 -32.94
C PHE A 152 4.78 -1.56 -34.11
N LYS A 153 4.82 -1.04 -35.35
CA LYS A 153 4.15 -1.67 -36.51
C LYS A 153 4.78 -2.98 -36.96
N GLU A 154 6.09 -3.13 -36.81
CA GLU A 154 6.81 -4.31 -37.31
C GLU A 154 7.18 -5.26 -36.16
N PRO A 155 6.97 -6.59 -36.31
CA PRO A 155 7.42 -7.53 -35.29
C PRO A 155 8.94 -7.51 -35.09
N ILE A 156 9.37 -7.51 -33.83
CA ILE A 156 10.77 -7.60 -33.43
C ILE A 156 11.15 -9.09 -33.38
N THR A 157 12.13 -9.50 -34.18
CA THR A 157 12.66 -10.87 -34.17
C THR A 157 14.03 -10.93 -33.53
N ALA A 158 14.19 -11.75 -32.48
CA ALA A 158 15.46 -11.93 -31.80
C ALA A 158 15.59 -13.31 -31.14
N ASP A 159 16.82 -13.74 -30.92
CA ASP A 159 17.10 -14.88 -30.04
C ASP A 159 17.16 -14.41 -28.59
N LEU A 160 16.17 -14.82 -27.78
CA LEU A 160 16.04 -14.44 -26.38
C LEU A 160 16.99 -15.19 -25.44
N ASP A 161 17.71 -16.21 -25.93
CA ASP A 161 18.79 -16.81 -25.15
C ASP A 161 20.05 -15.91 -25.15
N ASP A 162 20.20 -15.09 -26.20
CA ASP A 162 21.31 -14.15 -26.40
C ASP A 162 20.92 -12.68 -26.12
N SER A 163 19.78 -12.23 -26.62
CA SER A 163 19.30 -10.84 -26.67
C SER A 163 18.02 -10.67 -25.86
N ARG A 164 18.16 -10.76 -24.54
CA ARG A 164 17.02 -10.91 -23.62
C ARG A 164 16.52 -9.62 -22.97
N TYR A 165 17.28 -8.52 -23.07
CA TYR A 165 17.01 -7.30 -22.31
C TYR A 165 16.36 -6.23 -23.18
N LEU A 166 15.10 -5.88 -22.91
CA LEU A 166 14.45 -4.72 -23.49
C LEU A 166 14.75 -3.49 -22.64
N GLU A 167 15.43 -2.51 -23.22
CA GLU A 167 15.78 -1.27 -22.56
C GLU A 167 14.94 -0.11 -23.08
N ILE A 168 14.37 0.67 -22.16
CA ILE A 168 13.52 1.83 -22.46
C ILE A 168 13.96 3.01 -21.58
N VAL A 169 14.09 4.21 -22.16
CA VAL A 169 14.36 5.43 -21.40
C VAL A 169 13.19 6.40 -21.55
N ILE A 170 12.54 6.72 -20.42
CA ILE A 170 11.40 7.63 -20.32
C ILE A 170 11.85 8.88 -19.56
N PRO A 171 12.39 9.91 -20.22
CA PRO A 171 12.82 11.14 -19.53
C PRO A 171 11.65 11.87 -18.85
N GLN A 172 10.45 11.84 -19.44
CA GLN A 172 9.29 12.53 -18.91
C GLN A 172 8.03 11.68 -19.03
N ALA A 173 7.18 11.72 -18.00
CA ALA A 173 5.86 11.13 -18.02
C ALA A 173 4.96 11.85 -17.01
N SER A 174 3.80 12.33 -17.47
CA SER A 174 2.67 12.68 -16.63
C SER A 174 1.54 11.64 -16.72
N SER A 175 1.60 10.75 -17.72
CA SER A 175 0.76 9.57 -17.88
C SER A 175 1.24 8.39 -17.04
N LEU A 176 0.30 7.53 -16.66
CA LEU A 176 0.62 6.13 -16.29
C LEU A 176 0.97 5.38 -17.58
N TRP A 177 2.03 4.58 -17.57
CA TRP A 177 2.41 3.82 -18.76
C TRP A 177 2.81 2.37 -18.43
N ALA A 178 2.44 1.46 -19.33
CA ALA A 178 2.72 0.03 -19.26
C ALA A 178 3.36 -0.46 -20.57
N VAL A 179 4.02 -1.61 -20.51
CA VAL A 179 4.60 -2.25 -21.69
C VAL A 179 4.11 -3.68 -21.77
N LYS A 180 3.53 -4.02 -22.92
CA LYS A 180 3.13 -5.39 -23.24
C LYS A 180 3.82 -5.86 -24.51
N LEU A 181 4.13 -7.15 -24.53
CA LEU A 181 4.65 -7.85 -25.69
C LEU A 181 3.62 -8.86 -26.18
N HIS A 182 3.40 -8.92 -27.48
CA HIS A 182 2.52 -9.90 -28.10
C HIS A 182 3.35 -10.82 -28.99
N ARG A 183 3.51 -12.09 -28.63
CA ARG A 183 4.20 -13.03 -29.52
C ARG A 183 3.33 -13.34 -30.72
N VAL A 184 3.91 -13.30 -31.92
CA VAL A 184 3.17 -13.55 -33.16
C VAL A 184 2.53 -14.94 -33.10
N GLY A 185 1.20 -14.99 -33.19
CA GLY A 185 0.41 -16.23 -33.14
C GLY A 185 -0.11 -16.61 -31.75
N ASP A 186 0.22 -15.85 -30.69
CA ASP A 186 -0.39 -16.04 -29.38
C ASP A 186 -1.79 -15.40 -29.31
N ALA A 187 -2.63 -15.92 -28.42
CA ALA A 187 -3.98 -15.38 -28.20
C ALA A 187 -4.01 -14.14 -27.28
N SER A 188 -2.93 -13.86 -26.55
CA SER A 188 -2.90 -12.84 -25.50
C SER A 188 -1.53 -12.23 -25.30
N ASP A 189 -1.50 -10.94 -24.96
CA ASP A 189 -0.28 -10.21 -24.65
C ASP A 189 0.34 -10.65 -23.30
N ARG A 190 1.63 -10.39 -23.16
CA ARG A 190 2.39 -10.51 -21.91
C ARG A 190 2.76 -9.13 -21.41
N THR A 191 2.26 -8.75 -20.23
CA THR A 191 2.67 -7.52 -19.56
C THR A 191 4.06 -7.71 -18.96
N ILE A 192 5.06 -7.00 -19.49
CA ILE A 192 6.43 -6.99 -18.93
C ILE A 192 6.67 -5.79 -18.00
N ARG A 193 5.79 -4.79 -18.10
CA ARG A 193 5.67 -3.69 -17.15
C ARG A 193 4.21 -3.37 -16.92
N GLN A 194 3.77 -3.49 -15.66
CA GLN A 194 2.47 -2.99 -15.23
C GLN A 194 2.45 -1.46 -15.20
N GLU A 195 1.27 -0.85 -15.36
CA GLU A 195 1.15 0.60 -15.43
C GLU A 195 1.69 1.29 -14.16
N ASN A 196 2.55 2.28 -14.38
CA ASN A 196 3.14 3.15 -13.37
C ASN A 196 3.65 4.41 -14.11
N THR A 197 3.74 5.54 -13.42
CA THR A 197 4.14 6.85 -13.95
C THR A 197 5.65 7.10 -13.89
N GLY A 198 6.45 6.14 -13.43
CA GLY A 198 7.88 6.33 -13.22
C GLY A 198 8.65 6.77 -14.48
N THR A 199 9.63 7.65 -14.30
CA THR A 199 10.58 8.09 -15.34
C THR A 199 11.96 7.43 -15.15
N GLY A 200 12.86 7.61 -16.11
CA GLY A 200 14.23 7.13 -16.12
C GLY A 200 14.46 5.90 -17.00
N THR A 201 15.57 5.20 -16.72
CA THR A 201 16.01 4.06 -17.53
C THR A 201 15.46 2.74 -16.98
N TYR A 202 14.79 1.96 -17.83
CA TYR A 202 14.21 0.65 -17.50
C TYR A 202 14.86 -0.45 -18.33
N CYS A 203 15.04 -1.61 -17.72
CA CYS A 203 15.58 -2.80 -18.37
C CYS A 203 14.73 -4.01 -17.96
N PHE A 204 14.07 -4.65 -18.92
CA PHE A 204 13.20 -5.80 -18.69
C PHE A 204 13.86 -7.06 -19.25
N ASP A 205 13.95 -8.10 -18.42
CA ASP A 205 14.41 -9.42 -18.84
C ASP A 205 13.22 -10.20 -19.43
N ILE A 206 13.10 -10.20 -20.77
CA ILE A 206 11.93 -10.76 -21.46
C ILE A 206 11.69 -12.23 -21.07
N PRO A 207 12.68 -13.14 -21.10
CA PRO A 207 12.49 -14.51 -20.61
C PRO A 207 12.00 -14.60 -19.17
N ALA A 208 12.47 -13.73 -18.27
CA ALA A 208 12.04 -13.76 -16.87
C ALA A 208 10.57 -13.34 -16.71
N GLU A 209 10.11 -12.37 -17.50
CA GLU A 209 8.73 -11.85 -17.43
C GLU A 209 7.72 -12.68 -18.25
N THR A 210 8.18 -13.40 -19.28
CA THR A 210 7.30 -14.09 -20.25
C THR A 210 7.44 -15.61 -20.28
N GLY A 211 8.56 -16.15 -19.78
CA GLY A 211 8.95 -17.54 -19.95
C GLY A 211 9.44 -17.91 -21.36
N TRP A 212 9.49 -16.95 -22.30
CA TRP A 212 9.95 -17.19 -23.67
C TRP A 212 11.47 -17.43 -23.75
N LYS A 213 11.90 -18.25 -24.71
CA LYS A 213 13.30 -18.64 -24.92
C LYS A 213 13.62 -18.82 -26.41
N GLY A 214 14.90 -18.83 -26.77
CA GLY A 214 15.35 -19.00 -28.15
C GLY A 214 14.82 -17.92 -29.11
N ARG A 215 14.81 -18.22 -30.41
CA ARG A 215 14.32 -17.30 -31.45
C ARG A 215 12.81 -17.05 -31.33
N GLN A 216 12.43 -15.80 -31.06
CA GLN A 216 11.05 -15.34 -30.97
C GLN A 216 10.79 -14.16 -31.92
N SER A 217 9.53 -13.99 -32.31
CA SER A 217 9.02 -12.81 -33.00
C SER A 217 7.82 -12.25 -32.24
N PHE A 218 7.85 -10.96 -31.89
CA PHE A 218 6.82 -10.34 -31.07
C PHE A 218 6.60 -8.86 -31.41
N GLU A 219 5.38 -8.38 -31.20
CA GLU A 219 4.99 -6.98 -31.29
C GLU A 219 5.15 -6.30 -29.92
N LEU A 220 5.51 -5.02 -29.92
CA LEU A 220 5.64 -4.20 -28.71
C LEU A 220 4.55 -3.14 -28.69
N THR A 221 3.84 -3.04 -27.56
CA THR A 221 2.81 -2.03 -27.34
C THR A 221 3.08 -1.28 -26.04
N ILE A 222 3.15 0.05 -26.13
CA ILE A 222 3.20 0.94 -24.97
C ILE A 222 1.77 1.41 -24.71
N TYR A 223 1.23 1.13 -23.53
CA TYR A 223 -0.06 1.66 -23.11
C TYR A 223 0.16 2.93 -22.30
N LEU A 224 -0.64 3.95 -22.55
CA LEU A 224 -0.64 5.21 -21.81
C LEU A 224 -2.03 5.41 -21.19
N ILE A 225 -2.07 5.92 -19.96
CA ILE A 225 -3.29 6.04 -19.17
C ILE A 225 -3.33 7.40 -18.49
N GLY A 226 -4.44 8.12 -18.68
CA GLY A 226 -4.69 9.43 -18.08
C GLY A 226 -4.99 10.51 -19.11
N ARG A 227 -6.19 11.08 -19.08
CA ARG A 227 -6.59 12.10 -20.06
C ARG A 227 -5.78 13.38 -19.91
N GLY A 228 -5.36 13.96 -21.03
CA GLY A 228 -4.60 15.21 -21.04
C GLY A 228 -3.19 15.09 -20.48
N THR A 229 -2.60 13.90 -20.55
CA THR A 229 -1.26 13.61 -20.05
C THR A 229 -0.32 13.20 -21.17
N ASP A 230 0.97 13.18 -20.87
CA ASP A 230 2.07 13.04 -21.83
C ASP A 230 3.05 11.96 -21.39
N MET A 231 3.78 11.41 -22.36
CA MET A 231 4.98 10.59 -22.14
C MET A 231 6.00 10.90 -23.24
N VAL A 232 7.27 11.04 -22.85
CA VAL A 232 8.39 11.14 -23.79
C VAL A 232 9.25 9.90 -23.65
N MET A 233 9.57 9.26 -24.77
CA MET A 233 10.52 8.15 -24.85
C MET A 233 11.74 8.58 -25.67
N SER A 234 12.93 8.45 -25.09
CA SER A 234 14.19 8.87 -25.71
C SER A 234 15.06 7.71 -26.19
N HIS A 235 14.77 6.47 -25.75
CA HIS A 235 15.51 5.29 -26.16
C HIS A 235 14.65 4.03 -26.05
N LEU A 236 14.79 3.13 -27.02
CA LEU A 236 14.18 1.80 -27.04
C LEU A 236 15.08 0.81 -27.79
N SER A 237 15.61 -0.21 -27.12
CA SER A 237 16.46 -1.22 -27.77
C SER A 237 16.37 -2.60 -27.13
N LEU A 238 16.75 -3.63 -27.89
CA LEU A 238 16.93 -4.99 -27.42
C LEU A 238 18.42 -5.33 -27.37
N ARG A 239 18.89 -5.78 -26.21
CA ARG A 239 20.32 -5.99 -25.92
C ARG A 239 20.61 -7.38 -25.35
N GLY A 240 21.85 -7.78 -25.54
CA GLY A 240 22.40 -9.03 -25.01
C GLY A 240 23.70 -8.83 -24.23
N ILE A 241 24.02 -9.82 -23.40
CA ILE A 241 25.29 -9.87 -22.64
C ILE A 241 25.96 -11.21 -22.94
N LYS A 242 27.06 -11.22 -23.69
CA LYS A 242 27.83 -12.46 -23.96
C LYS A 242 28.63 -12.93 -22.76
N LYS A 243 29.13 -11.98 -21.96
CA LYS A 243 29.93 -12.24 -20.78
C LYS A 243 29.62 -11.21 -19.70
N LYS A 244 29.42 -11.65 -18.48
CA LYS A 244 29.14 -10.81 -17.31
C LYS A 244 30.42 -10.59 -16.51
N SER A 245 30.53 -9.42 -15.89
CA SER A 245 31.55 -9.13 -14.86
C SER A 245 30.94 -9.09 -13.47
N LEU A 246 29.63 -8.80 -13.37
CA LEU A 246 28.86 -8.79 -12.12
C LEU A 246 27.90 -9.99 -12.07
N PHE A 247 27.91 -10.68 -10.94
CA PHE A 247 27.12 -11.88 -10.68
C PHE A 247 26.20 -11.65 -9.48
N MET A 248 24.98 -12.17 -9.59
CA MET A 248 23.99 -12.18 -8.51
C MET A 248 24.27 -13.34 -7.56
N ALA A 249 23.58 -13.39 -6.42
CA ALA A 249 23.65 -14.56 -5.54
C ALA A 249 23.06 -15.80 -6.24
N ASP A 250 23.57 -17.00 -5.95
CA ASP A 250 22.96 -18.25 -6.41
C ASP A 250 21.77 -18.64 -5.52
N GLU A 251 21.88 -18.34 -4.23
CA GLU A 251 20.83 -18.50 -3.23
C GLU A 251 20.71 -17.23 -2.40
N PHE A 252 19.49 -16.89 -2.02
CA PHE A 252 19.22 -15.77 -1.12
C PHE A 252 18.09 -16.10 -0.15
N HIS A 253 18.17 -15.51 1.04
CA HIS A 253 17.12 -15.60 2.06
C HIS A 253 16.77 -14.20 2.55
N THR A 254 15.50 -13.96 2.85
CA THR A 254 15.05 -12.67 3.37
C THR A 254 14.03 -12.88 4.48
N GLN A 255 14.01 -11.96 5.42
CA GLN A 255 13.07 -11.95 6.55
C GLN A 255 12.51 -10.54 6.74
N TRP A 256 11.30 -10.47 7.31
CA TRP A 256 10.65 -9.24 7.72
C TRP A 256 10.42 -9.24 9.23
N GLU A 257 10.79 -8.15 9.87
CA GLU A 257 10.40 -7.80 11.23
C GLU A 257 9.92 -6.33 11.23
N PRO A 258 9.06 -5.90 12.16
CA PRO A 258 8.61 -4.50 12.24
C PRO A 258 9.73 -3.46 12.28
N HIS A 259 10.92 -3.82 12.75
CA HIS A 259 12.06 -2.91 12.88
C HIS A 259 13.13 -3.04 11.78
N GLN A 260 13.10 -4.08 10.94
CA GLN A 260 14.13 -4.32 9.91
C GLN A 260 13.72 -5.34 8.85
N LEU A 261 14.41 -5.31 7.71
CA LEU A 261 14.34 -6.32 6.65
C LEU A 261 15.70 -7.01 6.54
N SER A 262 15.82 -8.24 7.04
CA SER A 262 17.07 -9.00 6.98
C SER A 262 17.24 -9.70 5.62
N PHE A 263 18.48 -9.89 5.20
CA PHE A 263 18.82 -10.61 3.98
C PHE A 263 20.13 -11.39 4.10
N GLN A 264 20.23 -12.46 3.33
CA GLN A 264 21.44 -13.27 3.14
C GLN A 264 21.57 -13.64 1.67
N GLY A 265 22.81 -13.79 1.19
CA GLY A 265 23.10 -14.24 -0.17
C GLY A 265 24.37 -15.08 -0.22
N SER A 266 24.37 -16.13 -1.01
CA SER A 266 25.51 -17.03 -1.23
C SER A 266 25.91 -17.02 -2.71
N TYR A 267 27.21 -17.05 -2.99
CA TYR A 267 27.77 -17.01 -4.34
C TYR A 267 28.65 -18.23 -4.61
N ALA A 268 28.77 -18.60 -5.89
CA ALA A 268 29.47 -19.80 -6.35
C ALA A 268 30.94 -19.92 -5.91
N ASP A 269 31.62 -18.80 -5.65
CA ASP A 269 33.01 -18.78 -5.20
C ASP A 269 33.17 -18.94 -3.67
N GLY A 270 32.07 -19.26 -2.97
CA GLY A 270 32.02 -19.41 -1.52
C GLY A 270 31.87 -18.09 -0.76
N THR A 271 31.75 -16.95 -1.44
CA THR A 271 31.40 -15.68 -0.81
C THR A 271 29.98 -15.74 -0.27
N SER A 272 29.77 -15.22 0.95
CA SER A 272 28.43 -14.98 1.49
C SER A 272 28.28 -13.55 2.00
N ILE A 273 27.05 -13.04 1.89
CA ILE A 273 26.64 -11.74 2.40
C ILE A 273 25.50 -11.94 3.39
N ALA A 274 25.54 -11.23 4.51
CA ALA A 274 24.43 -11.17 5.45
C ALA A 274 24.26 -9.74 5.98
N GLY A 275 23.02 -9.26 6.06
CA GLY A 275 22.74 -7.89 6.43
C GLY A 275 21.26 -7.61 6.69
N PHE A 276 20.95 -6.33 6.84
CA PHE A 276 19.60 -5.83 7.04
C PHE A 276 19.44 -4.40 6.53
N ASP A 277 18.20 -4.08 6.18
CA ASP A 277 17.73 -2.73 5.83
C ASP A 277 16.77 -2.23 6.89
N PHE A 278 16.90 -0.96 7.31
CA PHE A 278 15.98 -0.36 8.28
C PHE A 278 15.92 1.16 8.16
N LEU A 279 14.88 1.77 8.74
CA LEU A 279 14.82 3.22 8.92
C LEU A 279 15.60 3.64 10.17
N TYR A 280 16.68 4.38 9.94
CA TYR A 280 17.52 4.97 10.99
C TYR A 280 16.76 6.08 11.73
N ASP A 281 16.08 6.94 10.95
CA ASP A 281 15.15 7.98 11.40
C ASP A 281 14.01 8.13 10.38
N ASN A 282 13.20 9.20 10.49
CA ASN A 282 12.03 9.40 9.65
C ASN A 282 12.36 9.77 8.19
N GLU A 283 13.62 10.07 7.88
CA GLU A 283 14.06 10.58 6.58
C GLU A 283 15.30 9.86 6.05
N THR A 284 15.81 8.85 6.77
CA THR A 284 17.03 8.12 6.45
C THR A 284 16.83 6.62 6.59
N LEU A 285 17.12 5.90 5.52
CA LEU A 285 17.24 4.44 5.53
C LEU A 285 18.71 4.02 5.49
N VAL A 286 19.01 2.88 6.10
CA VAL A 286 20.37 2.32 6.18
C VAL A 286 20.32 0.85 5.78
N ARG A 287 21.20 0.48 4.86
CA ARG A 287 21.61 -0.89 4.57
C ARG A 287 22.92 -1.19 5.28
N SER A 288 22.94 -2.22 6.10
CA SER A 288 24.12 -2.69 6.83
C SER A 288 24.37 -4.16 6.52
N PHE A 289 25.57 -4.51 6.06
CA PHE A 289 25.90 -5.90 5.77
C PHE A 289 27.37 -6.24 5.99
N ARG A 290 27.65 -7.53 6.03
CA ARG A 290 28.99 -8.12 6.12
C ARG A 290 29.19 -9.09 4.96
N VAL A 291 30.45 -9.24 4.57
CA VAL A 291 30.89 -10.21 3.56
C VAL A 291 31.77 -11.23 4.26
N THR A 292 31.51 -12.52 4.05
CA THR A 292 32.33 -13.62 4.55
C THR A 292 32.91 -14.39 3.38
N LYS A 293 34.24 -14.56 3.34
CA LYS A 293 34.95 -15.38 2.34
C LYS A 293 36.32 -15.80 2.89
N PRO A 294 36.88 -16.96 2.47
CA PRO A 294 38.32 -17.22 2.58
C PRO A 294 39.10 -16.36 1.55
N GLY A 295 39.50 -15.13 1.90
CA GLY A 295 40.32 -14.23 1.07
C GLY A 295 39.60 -12.97 0.57
N LYS A 296 40.14 -12.33 -0.48
CA LYS A 296 39.59 -11.10 -1.07
C LYS A 296 38.32 -11.38 -1.87
N SER A 297 37.23 -10.72 -1.49
CA SER A 297 35.97 -10.70 -2.26
C SER A 297 35.79 -9.32 -2.84
N PRO A 298 35.64 -9.16 -4.17
CA PRO A 298 35.23 -7.88 -4.73
C PRO A 298 33.69 -7.85 -4.79
N ILE A 299 33.06 -7.20 -3.82
CA ILE A 299 31.61 -6.91 -3.89
C ILE A 299 31.42 -5.54 -4.52
N VAL A 300 30.51 -5.47 -5.48
CA VAL A 300 30.08 -4.22 -6.10
C VAL A 300 28.71 -3.89 -5.54
N THR A 301 28.61 -2.71 -4.93
CA THR A 301 27.33 -2.08 -4.67
C THR A 301 27.00 -1.17 -5.84
N SER A 302 25.77 -1.25 -6.33
CA SER A 302 25.30 -0.40 -7.42
C SER A 302 23.87 0.04 -7.19
N GLY A 303 23.40 1.04 -7.91
CA GLY A 303 22.01 1.47 -7.82
C GLY A 303 21.55 2.23 -9.06
N LYS A 304 20.27 2.14 -9.34
CA LYS A 304 19.59 3.01 -10.31
C LYS A 304 19.41 4.40 -9.71
N TYR A 305 19.53 5.42 -10.53
CA TYR A 305 19.24 6.80 -10.14
C TYR A 305 18.42 7.52 -11.22
N ASN A 306 17.64 8.50 -10.77
CA ASN A 306 16.79 9.35 -11.58
C ASN A 306 16.83 10.77 -11.01
N GLY A 307 17.32 11.73 -11.79
CA GLY A 307 17.57 13.11 -11.41
C GLY A 307 19.03 13.53 -11.63
N ALA A 308 19.25 14.85 -11.70
CA ALA A 308 20.57 15.44 -11.88
C ALA A 308 21.51 15.09 -10.71
N LEU A 309 22.73 14.65 -11.04
CA LEU A 309 23.80 14.42 -10.08
C LEU A 309 24.57 15.72 -9.84
N VAL A 310 24.35 16.34 -8.68
CA VAL A 310 24.83 17.70 -8.39
C VAL A 310 26.09 17.70 -7.52
N LYS A 311 26.33 16.63 -6.75
CA LYS A 311 27.56 16.44 -6.00
C LYS A 311 28.00 14.99 -6.02
N ILE A 312 29.24 14.76 -6.43
CA ILE A 312 29.86 13.45 -6.51
C ILE A 312 31.21 13.54 -5.81
N ASN A 313 31.43 12.70 -4.82
CA ASN A 313 32.75 12.48 -4.24
C ASN A 313 32.92 11.00 -3.90
N ARG A 314 34.08 10.63 -3.36
CA ARG A 314 34.43 9.23 -3.06
C ARG A 314 33.51 8.51 -2.05
N SER A 315 32.59 9.19 -1.37
CA SER A 315 31.72 8.56 -0.36
C SER A 315 30.28 9.09 -0.38
N THR A 316 29.92 9.94 -1.35
CA THR A 316 28.62 10.63 -1.36
C THR A 316 28.17 10.95 -2.79
N LEU A 317 26.89 10.71 -3.06
CA LEU A 317 26.16 11.14 -4.25
C LEU A 317 24.95 11.99 -3.83
N LEU A 318 24.79 13.19 -4.39
CA LEU A 318 23.57 13.99 -4.28
C LEU A 318 22.82 13.96 -5.61
N ILE A 319 21.57 13.51 -5.57
CA ILE A 319 20.65 13.44 -6.70
C ILE A 319 19.50 14.41 -6.47
N GLN A 320 19.19 15.22 -7.49
CA GLN A 320 18.06 16.15 -7.50
C GLN A 320 17.12 15.82 -8.65
N SER A 321 15.92 15.32 -8.35
CA SER A 321 14.94 14.94 -9.38
C SER A 321 13.98 16.08 -9.77
N GLY A 322 14.06 17.22 -9.10
CA GLY A 322 13.06 18.31 -9.19
C GLY A 322 11.82 18.06 -8.32
N HIS A 323 11.52 16.80 -7.99
CA HIS A 323 10.39 16.39 -7.16
C HIS A 323 10.77 16.03 -5.73
N TYR A 324 11.98 15.52 -5.55
CA TYR A 324 12.63 15.27 -4.27
C TYR A 324 14.14 15.29 -4.47
N ASN A 325 14.87 15.46 -3.37
CA ASN A 325 16.31 15.30 -3.35
C ASN A 325 16.64 14.07 -2.50
N TYR A 326 17.68 13.33 -2.88
CA TYR A 326 18.23 12.30 -2.01
C TYR A 326 19.74 12.23 -2.09
N VAL A 327 20.33 11.80 -1.00
CA VAL A 327 21.78 11.61 -0.87
C VAL A 327 22.05 10.15 -0.55
N VAL A 328 22.98 9.56 -1.29
CA VAL A 328 23.58 8.26 -0.97
C VAL A 328 24.91 8.52 -0.29
N SER A 329 25.14 7.98 0.89
CA SER A 329 26.46 7.95 1.53
C SER A 329 26.89 6.51 1.78
N PHE A 330 28.18 6.24 1.60
CA PHE A 330 28.70 4.89 1.74
C PHE A 330 30.00 4.84 2.54
N LYS A 331 30.13 3.75 3.30
CA LYS A 331 31.34 3.35 4.00
C LYS A 331 31.70 1.94 3.57
N LEU A 332 32.69 1.84 2.68
CA LEU A 332 33.21 0.60 2.13
C LEU A 332 34.71 0.49 2.49
N PRO A 333 35.20 -0.69 2.89
CA PRO A 333 36.64 -0.99 2.92
C PRO A 333 37.23 -0.83 1.52
N SER A 334 38.32 -0.07 1.40
CA SER A 334 39.06 0.09 0.14
C SER A 334 38.16 0.46 -1.06
N ALA A 335 37.25 1.43 -0.86
CA ALA A 335 36.31 1.87 -1.88
C ALA A 335 37.04 2.32 -3.17
N GLY A 336 36.65 1.72 -4.30
CA GLY A 336 37.02 2.20 -5.63
C GLY A 336 36.33 3.51 -5.98
N GLU A 337 36.59 4.02 -7.18
CA GLU A 337 35.90 5.20 -7.69
C GLU A 337 34.45 4.87 -8.06
N ILE A 338 33.58 5.89 -7.97
CA ILE A 338 32.20 5.75 -8.44
C ILE A 338 32.23 5.71 -9.96
N THR A 339 31.67 4.66 -10.55
CA THR A 339 31.52 4.51 -11.99
C THR A 339 30.06 4.62 -12.39
N PHE A 340 29.79 5.31 -13.49
CA PHE A 340 28.43 5.51 -14.00
C PHE A 340 28.21 4.76 -15.31
N TYR A 341 26.99 4.27 -15.50
CA TYR A 341 26.54 3.56 -16.69
C TYR A 341 25.19 4.10 -17.12
N ARG A 342 24.97 4.16 -18.42
CA ARG A 342 23.67 4.57 -18.96
C ARG A 342 22.63 3.46 -18.77
N ASN A 343 23.04 2.19 -18.80
CA ASN A 343 22.14 1.04 -18.90
C ASN A 343 22.57 -0.08 -17.96
N TYR A 344 21.62 -0.94 -17.57
CA TYR A 344 21.88 -2.08 -16.68
C TYR A 344 22.81 -3.12 -17.31
N THR A 345 22.66 -3.38 -18.61
CA THR A 345 23.51 -4.36 -19.32
C THR A 345 24.98 -3.96 -19.33
N ASP A 346 25.27 -2.66 -19.53
CA ASP A 346 26.63 -2.12 -19.48
C ASP A 346 27.22 -2.18 -18.07
N LEU A 347 26.42 -1.88 -17.03
CA LEU A 347 26.80 -2.07 -15.63
C LEU A 347 27.21 -3.54 -15.36
N VAL A 348 26.36 -4.50 -15.70
CA VAL A 348 26.59 -5.93 -15.42
C VAL A 348 27.78 -6.49 -16.20
N ALA A 349 28.05 -5.96 -17.39
CA ALA A 349 29.23 -6.31 -18.17
C ALA A 349 30.48 -5.55 -17.72
N GLY A 350 30.34 -4.47 -16.95
CA GLY A 350 31.42 -3.54 -16.62
C GLY A 350 31.99 -2.85 -17.87
N GLN A 351 31.14 -2.54 -18.85
CA GLN A 351 31.52 -1.93 -20.13
C GLN A 351 30.96 -0.51 -20.27
N ASN A 352 31.54 0.27 -21.18
CA ASN A 352 31.08 1.61 -21.53
C ASN A 352 30.84 2.54 -20.31
N PRO A 353 31.79 2.63 -19.35
CA PRO A 353 31.66 3.55 -18.23
C PRO A 353 31.60 4.99 -18.74
N LEU A 354 30.80 5.81 -18.09
CA LEU A 354 30.59 7.20 -18.48
C LEU A 354 31.52 8.12 -17.72
N ILE A 355 32.15 9.04 -18.46
CA ILE A 355 32.94 10.14 -17.88
C ILE A 355 32.02 11.14 -17.18
N SER A 356 30.90 11.47 -17.82
CA SER A 356 29.87 12.37 -17.29
C SER A 356 28.55 11.60 -17.11
N PRO A 357 27.98 11.58 -15.89
CA PRO A 357 26.75 10.86 -15.67
C PRO A 357 25.55 11.58 -16.31
N PRO A 358 24.63 10.85 -16.97
CA PRO A 358 23.34 11.39 -17.44
C PRO A 358 22.42 11.68 -16.25
N GLU A 359 21.26 12.30 -16.50
CA GLU A 359 20.22 12.51 -15.47
C GLU A 359 19.58 11.21 -14.97
N THR A 360 19.62 10.14 -15.77
CA THR A 360 19.09 8.83 -15.35
C THR A 360 20.02 7.73 -15.80
N GLY A 361 20.24 6.73 -14.95
CA GLY A 361 21.19 5.66 -15.23
C GLY A 361 21.51 4.85 -13.99
N TYR A 362 22.73 4.32 -13.94
CA TYR A 362 23.22 3.46 -12.88
C TYR A 362 24.56 3.96 -12.36
N TRP A 363 24.78 3.84 -11.06
CA TRP A 363 26.07 4.05 -10.43
C TRP A 363 26.58 2.73 -9.84
N SER A 364 27.89 2.59 -9.68
CA SER A 364 28.50 1.47 -8.97
C SER A 364 29.76 1.87 -8.22
N VAL A 365 30.05 1.16 -7.15
CA VAL A 365 31.30 1.25 -6.39
C VAL A 365 31.75 -0.16 -6.05
N SER A 366 32.97 -0.50 -6.43
CA SER A 366 33.61 -1.75 -6.01
C SER A 366 34.31 -1.57 -4.67
N GLY A 367 34.16 -2.52 -3.78
CA GLY A 367 34.98 -2.65 -2.56
C GLY A 367 35.75 -3.96 -2.58
N ILE A 368 36.95 -3.97 -2.01
CA ILE A 368 37.70 -5.21 -1.76
C ILE A 368 37.55 -5.57 -0.30
N PHE A 369 36.95 -6.72 -0.03
CA PHE A 369 36.61 -7.19 1.30
C PHE A 369 37.54 -8.34 1.70
N ASP A 370 38.35 -8.11 2.73
CA ASP A 370 39.08 -9.16 3.43
C ASP A 370 38.21 -9.71 4.58
N SER A 371 38.48 -10.95 5.00
CA SER A 371 37.72 -11.72 6.01
C SER A 371 37.80 -11.17 7.45
N ALA A 372 37.98 -9.86 7.63
CA ALA A 372 38.00 -9.23 8.94
C ALA A 372 36.58 -9.12 9.50
N PRO A 373 36.25 -9.81 10.61
CA PRO A 373 34.88 -9.96 11.12
C PRO A 373 34.20 -8.66 11.60
N ASP A 374 34.94 -7.56 11.75
CA ASP A 374 34.49 -6.36 12.47
C ASP A 374 34.08 -5.16 11.60
N THR A 375 34.17 -5.24 10.27
CA THR A 375 33.84 -4.07 9.42
C THR A 375 32.45 -4.21 8.78
N ASN A 376 31.43 -3.64 9.44
CA ASN A 376 30.12 -3.45 8.80
C ASN A 376 30.24 -2.51 7.61
N ILE A 377 29.72 -2.95 6.48
CA ILE A 377 29.50 -2.10 5.31
C ILE A 377 28.22 -1.33 5.55
N LEU A 378 28.26 -0.03 5.30
CA LEU A 378 27.12 0.85 5.52
C LEU A 378 26.84 1.65 4.26
N ILE A 379 25.58 1.64 3.85
CA ILE A 379 25.06 2.51 2.81
C ILE A 379 23.81 3.17 3.38
N SER A 380 23.78 4.49 3.37
CA SER A 380 22.67 5.28 3.87
C SER A 380 22.08 6.13 2.76
N TYR A 381 20.76 6.26 2.78
CA TYR A 381 20.02 7.12 1.87
C TYR A 381 19.17 8.05 2.72
N SER A 382 19.37 9.36 2.55
CA SER A 382 18.47 10.36 3.14
C SER A 382 17.70 11.07 2.04
N PHE A 383 16.43 11.36 2.31
CA PHE A 383 15.51 12.01 1.37
C PHE A 383 14.98 13.32 1.95
N ALA A 384 14.66 14.26 1.08
CA ALA A 384 14.02 15.51 1.43
C ALA A 384 13.23 16.09 0.26
N ASP A 385 12.28 16.98 0.56
CA ASP A 385 11.64 17.77 -0.48
C ASP A 385 12.64 18.72 -1.17
N PRO A 386 12.40 19.12 -2.43
CA PRO A 386 13.34 19.90 -3.24
C PRO A 386 13.74 21.26 -2.65
N TYR A 387 12.85 21.86 -1.86
CA TYR A 387 13.03 23.19 -1.26
C TYR A 387 13.89 23.18 0.01
N LEU A 388 14.18 22.00 0.58
CA LEU A 388 14.98 21.89 1.78
C LEU A 388 16.49 22.01 1.46
N PRO A 389 17.30 22.62 2.35
CA PRO A 389 18.74 22.78 2.12
C PRO A 389 19.48 21.46 1.94
N THR A 390 20.26 21.36 0.87
CA THR A 390 21.01 20.14 0.51
C THR A 390 22.16 19.84 1.46
N ASP A 391 22.77 20.83 2.11
CA ASP A 391 23.84 20.61 3.10
C ASP A 391 23.37 19.84 4.33
N SER A 392 22.16 20.14 4.82
CA SER A 392 21.54 19.40 5.92
C SER A 392 21.22 17.96 5.52
N LEU A 393 20.75 17.77 4.28
CA LEU A 393 20.49 16.45 3.70
C LEU A 393 21.77 15.61 3.60
N ILE A 394 22.87 16.19 3.12
CA ILE A 394 24.18 15.52 3.02
C ILE A 394 24.67 15.11 4.41
N LYS A 395 24.63 16.02 5.39
CA LYS A 395 25.06 15.72 6.77
C LYS A 395 24.24 14.59 7.40
N ARG A 396 22.92 14.58 7.16
CA ARG A 396 22.02 13.52 7.62
C ARG A 396 22.39 12.17 7.02
N ALA A 397 22.59 12.11 5.70
CA ALA A 397 23.02 10.88 5.03
C ALA A 397 24.39 10.39 5.52
N GLN A 398 25.31 11.30 5.84
CA GLN A 398 26.65 10.94 6.32
C GLN A 398 26.68 10.49 7.79
N GLN A 399 25.63 10.75 8.58
CA GLN A 399 25.65 10.43 10.02
C GLN A 399 25.81 8.92 10.30
N PRO A 400 25.07 8.00 9.65
CA PRO A 400 25.26 6.56 9.87
C PRO A 400 26.65 6.07 9.43
N THR A 401 27.17 6.56 8.30
CA THR A 401 28.45 6.13 7.73
C THR A 401 29.65 6.69 8.48
N ALA A 402 29.55 7.93 8.99
CA ALA A 402 30.60 8.54 9.81
C ALA A 402 30.73 7.90 11.20
N ASN A 403 29.65 7.37 11.78
CA ASN A 403 29.66 6.75 13.10
C ASN A 403 29.01 5.35 13.12
N PRO A 404 29.68 4.30 12.60
CA PRO A 404 29.09 2.96 12.50
C PRO A 404 28.59 2.36 13.82
N SER A 405 29.25 2.72 14.93
CA SER A 405 28.89 2.23 16.26
C SER A 405 27.47 2.64 16.68
N ILE A 406 26.93 3.72 16.10
CA ILE A 406 25.58 4.21 16.41
C ILE A 406 24.49 3.42 15.68
N VAL A 407 24.82 2.76 14.55
CA VAL A 407 23.84 2.05 13.73
C VAL A 407 23.17 0.93 14.52
N GLY A 408 23.96 0.12 15.23
CA GLY A 408 23.41 -0.93 16.10
C GLY A 408 22.56 -0.38 17.25
N LYS A 409 22.93 0.78 17.82
CA LYS A 409 22.13 1.45 18.86
C LYS A 409 20.80 1.96 18.30
N GLN A 410 20.79 2.51 17.08
CA GLN A 410 19.55 2.96 16.45
C GLN A 410 18.65 1.79 16.06
N LEU A 411 19.21 0.69 15.54
CA LEU A 411 18.43 -0.52 15.29
C LEU A 411 17.75 -1.03 16.57
N GLN A 412 18.49 -1.09 17.69
CA GLN A 412 17.91 -1.46 18.98
C GLN A 412 16.83 -0.47 19.43
N LYS A 413 17.02 0.83 19.19
CA LYS A 413 15.99 1.85 19.45
C LYS A 413 14.73 1.61 18.61
N ARG A 414 14.85 1.18 17.35
CA ARG A 414 13.70 0.82 16.51
C ARG A 414 12.99 -0.42 17.03
N ARG A 415 13.73 -1.46 17.42
CA ARG A 415 13.15 -2.65 18.06
C ARG A 415 12.35 -2.28 19.31
N LEU A 416 12.93 -1.50 20.22
CA LEU A 416 12.25 -1.04 21.44
C LEU A 416 11.03 -0.16 21.14
N PHE A 417 11.13 0.74 20.16
CA PHE A 417 9.99 1.56 19.73
C PHE A 417 8.78 0.69 19.34
N TRP A 418 9.00 -0.35 18.52
CA TRP A 418 7.92 -1.25 18.12
C TRP A 418 7.42 -2.13 19.26
N ASP A 419 8.32 -2.62 20.13
CA ASP A 419 7.92 -3.37 21.32
C ASP A 419 7.06 -2.51 22.26
N ASP A 420 7.34 -1.22 22.39
CA ASP A 420 6.55 -0.30 23.21
C ASP A 420 5.22 0.08 22.55
N LEU A 421 5.19 0.29 21.23
CA LEU A 421 3.95 0.51 20.49
C LEU A 421 3.01 -0.70 20.60
N LEU A 422 3.55 -1.93 20.49
CA LEU A 422 2.75 -3.15 20.63
C LEU A 422 2.14 -3.31 22.03
N LYS A 423 2.67 -2.64 23.06
CA LYS A 423 2.08 -2.59 24.41
C LYS A 423 1.03 -1.50 24.59
N SER A 424 0.95 -0.52 23.69
CA SER A 424 -0.02 0.58 23.82
C SER A 424 -1.34 0.30 23.12
N VAL A 425 -1.38 -0.68 22.21
CA VAL A 425 -2.59 -1.03 21.47
C VAL A 425 -3.55 -1.87 22.32
N PRO A 426 -4.86 -1.89 22.02
CA PRO A 426 -5.81 -2.78 22.69
C PRO A 426 -5.37 -4.26 22.70
N HIS A 427 -5.61 -4.95 23.81
CA HIS A 427 -5.22 -6.35 24.01
C HIS A 427 -6.45 -7.26 24.16
N PRO A 428 -6.83 -7.99 23.10
CA PRO A 428 -7.82 -9.06 23.17
C PRO A 428 -7.35 -10.20 24.09
N SER A 429 -8.26 -10.79 24.85
CA SER A 429 -7.95 -11.95 25.70
C SER A 429 -8.05 -13.29 24.97
N HIS A 430 -8.72 -13.34 23.81
CA HIS A 430 -8.98 -14.54 23.03
C HIS A 430 -8.79 -14.27 21.54
N PHE A 431 -8.35 -15.30 20.80
CA PHE A 431 -8.13 -15.26 19.36
C PHE A 431 -8.75 -16.47 18.66
N ASP A 432 -9.64 -17.19 19.34
CA ASP A 432 -10.20 -18.45 18.90
C ASP A 432 -11.37 -18.26 17.93
N ILE A 433 -11.50 -19.21 17.00
CA ILE A 433 -12.68 -19.39 16.15
C ILE A 433 -13.52 -20.51 16.79
N HIS A 434 -14.83 -20.30 16.95
CA HIS A 434 -15.71 -21.22 17.67
C HIS A 434 -16.91 -21.70 16.87
N GLU A 435 -17.47 -20.86 16.00
CA GLU A 435 -18.75 -21.09 15.32
C GLU A 435 -18.62 -21.53 13.86
N VAL A 436 -17.42 -21.45 13.30
CA VAL A 436 -17.12 -21.82 11.90
C VAL A 436 -15.88 -22.69 11.80
N GLU A 437 -15.74 -23.43 10.70
CA GLU A 437 -14.53 -24.20 10.44
C GLU A 437 -13.33 -23.26 10.29
N SER A 438 -12.24 -23.55 11.01
CA SER A 438 -11.03 -22.71 11.00
C SER A 438 -10.26 -22.74 9.68
N LYS A 439 -10.48 -23.77 8.84
CA LYS A 439 -9.77 -24.01 7.57
C LYS A 439 -8.24 -23.93 7.73
N GLY A 440 -7.73 -24.45 8.86
CA GLY A 440 -6.31 -24.50 9.20
C GLY A 440 -5.74 -23.24 9.84
N VAL A 441 -6.57 -22.24 10.16
CA VAL A 441 -6.14 -21.03 10.90
C VAL A 441 -6.14 -21.31 12.39
N GLU A 442 -4.99 -21.17 13.05
CA GLU A 442 -4.86 -21.34 14.50
C GLU A 442 -4.98 -19.99 15.24
N PRO A 443 -5.34 -19.98 16.53
CA PRO A 443 -5.42 -18.75 17.33
C PRO A 443 -4.11 -17.94 17.34
N ALA A 444 -2.97 -18.62 17.24
CA ALA A 444 -1.65 -17.98 17.15
C ALA A 444 -1.47 -17.18 15.84
N ASP A 445 -2.07 -17.62 14.73
CA ASP A 445 -2.00 -16.93 13.44
C ASP A 445 -2.83 -15.65 13.48
N ILE A 446 -4.05 -15.74 14.04
CA ILE A 446 -4.93 -14.59 14.24
C ILE A 446 -4.26 -13.57 15.16
N ARG A 447 -3.65 -14.02 16.27
CA ARG A 447 -2.89 -13.15 17.16
C ARG A 447 -1.76 -12.43 16.43
N LYS A 448 -0.95 -13.14 15.65
CA LYS A 448 0.15 -12.52 14.89
C LYS A 448 -0.40 -11.51 13.87
N ALA A 449 -1.44 -11.86 13.13
CA ALA A 449 -2.04 -10.97 12.14
C ALA A 449 -2.64 -9.71 12.79
N TYR A 450 -3.27 -9.83 13.95
CA TYR A 450 -3.81 -8.71 14.73
C TYR A 450 -2.73 -7.69 15.10
N TYR A 451 -1.60 -8.14 15.65
CA TYR A 451 -0.52 -7.22 16.03
C TYR A 451 0.24 -6.67 14.80
N LYS A 452 0.31 -7.41 13.71
CA LYS A 452 0.83 -6.91 12.41
C LYS A 452 -0.09 -5.86 11.79
N ALA A 453 -1.41 -5.95 11.98
CA ALA A 453 -2.35 -4.91 11.58
C ALA A 453 -2.09 -3.57 12.29
N TRP A 454 -1.77 -3.60 13.58
CA TRP A 454 -1.38 -2.40 14.32
C TRP A 454 -0.04 -1.82 13.88
N VAL A 455 0.97 -2.66 13.60
CA VAL A 455 2.24 -2.21 13.01
C VAL A 455 1.98 -1.50 11.68
N PHE A 456 1.18 -2.13 10.81
CA PHE A 456 0.83 -1.56 9.52
C PHE A 456 0.06 -0.24 9.67
N LEU A 457 -0.94 -0.15 10.55
CA LEU A 457 -1.65 1.12 10.82
C LEU A 457 -0.68 2.23 11.24
N ALA A 458 0.24 1.96 12.16
CA ALA A 458 1.21 2.94 12.61
C ALA A 458 2.16 3.38 11.47
N MET A 459 2.58 2.43 10.63
CA MET A 459 3.36 2.72 9.43
C MET A 459 2.64 3.67 8.45
N ASN A 460 1.31 3.84 8.52
CA ASN A 460 0.52 4.69 7.62
C ASN A 460 0.44 6.17 8.03
N VAL A 461 1.18 6.60 9.06
CA VAL A 461 1.22 8.02 9.45
C VAL A 461 2.31 8.76 8.68
N LEU A 462 1.95 9.82 7.95
CA LEU A 462 2.89 10.81 7.39
C LEU A 462 3.01 12.03 8.30
N SER A 463 4.21 12.60 8.35
CA SER A 463 4.41 13.92 8.96
C SER A 463 3.69 15.01 8.18
N SER A 464 3.45 16.14 8.84
CA SER A 464 2.98 17.35 8.17
C SER A 464 3.95 17.81 7.08
N ASP A 465 3.40 18.52 6.10
CA ASP A 465 4.14 19.33 5.14
C ASP A 465 3.92 20.80 5.46
N PRO A 466 4.87 21.47 6.14
CA PRO A 466 4.70 22.86 6.56
C PRO A 466 4.42 23.83 5.40
N THR A 467 4.72 23.44 4.16
CA THR A 467 4.63 24.31 3.00
C THR A 467 3.38 24.11 2.16
N ASN A 468 2.79 22.91 2.16
CA ASN A 468 1.65 22.56 1.31
C ASN A 468 0.44 22.08 2.13
N PHE A 469 0.67 21.21 3.11
CA PHE A 469 -0.37 20.64 3.94
C PHE A 469 0.15 20.47 5.36
N PRO A 470 0.00 21.49 6.23
CA PRO A 470 0.67 21.57 7.52
C PRO A 470 0.02 20.68 8.60
N TYR A 471 -0.55 19.55 8.20
CA TYR A 471 -1.19 18.56 9.06
C TYR A 471 -0.59 17.17 8.79
N PRO A 472 -0.45 16.33 9.83
CA PRO A 472 -0.12 14.93 9.59
C PRO A 472 -1.22 14.26 8.76
N GLN A 473 -0.87 13.17 8.10
CA GLN A 473 -1.84 12.37 7.33
C GLN A 473 -1.83 10.95 7.85
N ILE A 474 -2.99 10.33 7.93
CA ILE A 474 -3.12 8.87 8.05
C ILE A 474 -3.59 8.39 6.69
N VAL A 475 -2.70 7.72 5.96
CA VAL A 475 -2.89 7.45 4.53
C VAL A 475 -3.51 6.09 4.29
N THR A 476 -4.15 5.92 3.14
CA THR A 476 -4.80 4.70 2.63
C THR A 476 -3.95 3.44 2.79
N GLY A 477 -2.68 3.54 2.41
CA GLY A 477 -1.78 2.40 2.35
C GLY A 477 -0.42 2.86 1.86
N LYS A 478 0.41 3.39 2.76
CA LYS A 478 1.71 3.99 2.48
C LYS A 478 2.55 3.17 1.49
N PRO A 479 2.66 1.83 1.65
CA PRO A 479 3.44 1.02 0.72
C PRO A 479 2.80 0.75 -0.64
N SER A 480 1.49 0.97 -0.79
CA SER A 480 0.82 0.93 -2.11
C SER A 480 1.10 2.18 -2.95
N LEU A 481 1.60 3.25 -2.30
CA LEU A 481 1.84 4.56 -2.88
C LEU A 481 0.57 5.21 -3.48
N TRP A 482 -0.62 4.74 -3.10
CA TRP A 482 -1.90 5.27 -3.55
C TRP A 482 -2.02 6.77 -3.25
N ALA A 483 -2.38 7.55 -4.26
CA ALA A 483 -2.23 9.00 -4.28
C ALA A 483 -3.46 9.73 -4.83
N GLU A 484 -4.66 9.20 -4.56
CA GLU A 484 -5.92 9.72 -5.14
C GLU A 484 -6.75 10.59 -4.17
N GLY A 485 -6.15 11.06 -3.08
CA GLY A 485 -6.75 12.05 -2.18
C GLY A 485 -6.83 13.45 -2.78
N HIS A 486 -7.15 14.44 -1.95
CA HIS A 486 -7.13 15.85 -2.34
C HIS A 486 -5.73 16.27 -2.86
N SER A 487 -5.63 17.21 -3.80
CA SER A 487 -4.34 17.63 -4.38
C SER A 487 -3.30 18.04 -3.33
N ASP A 488 -3.75 18.66 -2.25
CA ASP A 488 -2.87 19.12 -1.16
C ASP A 488 -2.46 17.99 -0.20
N ALA A 489 -3.30 16.95 -0.08
CA ALA A 489 -3.12 15.78 0.77
C ALA A 489 -3.29 14.48 -0.05
N PRO A 490 -2.44 14.26 -1.09
CA PRO A 490 -2.73 13.31 -2.14
C PRO A 490 -2.81 11.86 -1.67
N PHE A 491 -2.20 11.52 -0.54
CA PHE A 491 -2.22 10.15 0.00
C PHE A 491 -3.40 9.83 0.89
N SER A 492 -4.17 10.85 1.25
CA SER A 492 -5.28 10.70 2.15
C SER A 492 -6.55 10.50 1.34
N ALA A 493 -6.76 9.29 0.78
CA ALA A 493 -8.09 8.94 0.29
C ALA A 493 -9.01 8.90 1.51
N ALA A 494 -10.02 9.76 1.54
CA ALA A 494 -10.57 10.25 2.80
C ALA A 494 -11.24 9.13 3.60
N TRP A 495 -11.89 8.18 2.94
CA TRP A 495 -12.57 7.06 3.59
C TRP A 495 -11.64 6.20 4.44
N GLU A 496 -10.58 5.67 3.83
CA GLU A 496 -9.56 4.90 4.54
C GLU A 496 -8.87 5.73 5.61
N SER A 497 -8.59 6.99 5.29
CA SER A 497 -7.93 7.91 6.22
C SER A 497 -8.77 8.10 7.50
N PHE A 498 -10.09 8.26 7.39
CA PHE A 498 -10.97 8.36 8.56
C PHE A 498 -11.04 7.05 9.36
N ILE A 499 -11.06 5.88 8.71
CA ILE A 499 -10.97 4.59 9.40
C ILE A 499 -9.65 4.47 10.16
N GLY A 500 -8.55 4.84 9.51
CA GLY A 500 -7.22 4.90 10.12
C GLY A 500 -7.19 5.83 11.34
N MET A 501 -7.78 7.03 11.26
CA MET A 501 -7.89 7.97 12.38
C MET A 501 -8.70 7.41 13.55
N GLN A 502 -9.79 6.70 13.28
CA GLN A 502 -10.61 6.08 14.33
C GLN A 502 -9.80 5.05 15.14
N LEU A 503 -9.00 4.23 14.47
CA LEU A 503 -8.17 3.21 15.11
C LEU A 503 -6.88 3.80 15.73
N TYR A 504 -6.21 4.70 15.02
CA TYR A 504 -4.94 5.28 15.48
C TYR A 504 -5.12 6.18 16.71
N ALA A 505 -6.34 6.66 16.98
CA ALA A 505 -6.64 7.43 18.18
C ALA A 505 -6.44 6.63 19.48
N TYR A 506 -6.40 5.29 19.41
CA TYR A 506 -6.03 4.43 20.54
C TYR A 506 -4.51 4.36 20.79
N ILE A 507 -3.70 4.79 19.82
CA ILE A 507 -2.25 4.92 19.95
C ILE A 507 -1.89 6.37 20.27
N ASP A 508 -2.34 7.30 19.43
CA ASP A 508 -2.06 8.73 19.52
C ASP A 508 -3.29 9.54 19.06
N PRO A 509 -4.13 9.97 20.01
CA PRO A 509 -5.33 10.75 19.70
C PRO A 509 -5.00 12.17 19.20
N GLU A 510 -3.84 12.73 19.52
CA GLU A 510 -3.45 14.07 19.09
C GLU A 510 -3.13 14.08 17.59
N VAL A 511 -2.35 13.11 17.11
CA VAL A 511 -2.10 12.93 15.67
C VAL A 511 -3.40 12.66 14.92
N SER A 512 -4.30 11.86 15.49
CA SER A 512 -5.59 11.53 14.87
C SER A 512 -6.49 12.77 14.75
N TRP A 513 -6.55 13.61 15.79
CA TRP A 513 -7.24 14.91 15.75
C TRP A 513 -6.63 15.90 14.76
N ALA A 514 -5.30 15.96 14.68
CA ALA A 514 -4.59 16.85 13.77
C ALA A 514 -4.81 16.44 12.31
N ALA A 515 -4.75 15.13 12.01
CA ALA A 515 -5.03 14.61 10.68
C ALA A 515 -6.50 14.80 10.28
N PHE A 516 -7.42 14.59 11.22
CA PHE A 516 -8.84 14.87 11.02
C PHE A 516 -9.10 16.35 10.71
N SER A 517 -8.53 17.25 11.51
CA SER A 517 -8.63 18.71 11.29
C SER A 517 -8.03 19.12 9.95
N GLY A 518 -6.93 18.49 9.55
CA GLY A 518 -6.32 18.68 8.24
C GLY A 518 -7.30 18.39 7.10
N LEU A 519 -7.94 17.22 7.10
CA LEU A 519 -8.92 16.87 6.07
C LEU A 519 -10.18 17.76 6.12
N MET A 520 -10.63 18.17 7.31
CA MET A 520 -11.76 19.09 7.45
C MET A 520 -11.44 20.50 6.95
N SER A 521 -10.18 20.92 7.01
CA SER A 521 -9.72 22.19 6.42
C SER A 521 -9.81 22.23 4.90
N LEU A 522 -9.84 21.06 4.25
CA LEU A 522 -9.97 20.92 2.79
C LEU A 522 -11.44 20.83 2.32
N VAL A 523 -12.41 20.89 3.24
CA VAL A 523 -13.82 21.00 2.88
C VAL A 523 -14.10 22.44 2.45
N ASP A 524 -14.31 22.62 1.15
CA ASP A 524 -14.50 23.93 0.55
C ASP A 524 -15.83 24.59 0.96
N ASP A 525 -16.06 25.80 0.44
CA ASP A 525 -17.26 26.59 0.73
C ASP A 525 -18.55 25.95 0.18
N THR A 526 -18.44 25.07 -0.83
CA THR A 526 -19.56 24.30 -1.39
C THR A 526 -19.86 23.03 -0.59
N GLY A 527 -18.95 22.65 0.32
CA GLY A 527 -19.01 21.43 1.13
C GLY A 527 -18.31 20.23 0.50
N VAL A 528 -17.62 20.40 -0.62
CA VAL A 528 -16.90 19.31 -1.28
C VAL A 528 -15.57 19.09 -0.58
N LEU A 529 -15.20 17.82 -0.42
CA LEU A 529 -13.83 17.41 -0.19
C LEU A 529 -13.33 16.77 -1.49
N GLY A 530 -12.32 17.37 -2.12
CA GLY A 530 -11.77 16.88 -3.39
C GLY A 530 -11.02 15.55 -3.26
N GLY A 531 -10.68 14.96 -4.41
CA GLY A 531 -10.11 13.62 -4.50
C GLY A 531 -11.11 12.51 -4.17
N GLU A 532 -10.61 11.32 -3.87
CA GLU A 532 -11.40 10.18 -3.41
C GLU A 532 -11.91 10.43 -1.98
N SER A 533 -13.13 10.96 -1.84
CA SER A 533 -13.64 11.53 -0.59
C SER A 533 -14.80 10.77 0.08
N LEU A 534 -14.87 9.45 -0.15
CA LEU A 534 -16.11 8.66 -0.20
C LEU A 534 -16.03 7.27 0.44
N PRO A 535 -17.06 6.78 1.17
CA PRO A 535 -18.32 7.39 1.61
C PRO A 535 -18.17 8.21 2.91
N SER A 536 -19.31 8.62 3.50
CA SER A 536 -19.35 9.52 4.67
C SER A 536 -19.02 8.79 5.98
N ARG A 537 -17.94 9.21 6.66
CA ARG A 537 -17.59 8.75 8.03
C ARG A 537 -17.08 9.88 8.92
N LYS A 538 -17.28 11.13 8.50
CA LYS A 538 -16.57 12.28 9.04
C LYS A 538 -17.12 12.65 10.42
N ALA A 539 -18.44 12.69 10.54
CA ALA A 539 -19.09 12.99 11.81
C ALA A 539 -18.92 11.85 12.82
N GLN A 540 -19.02 10.59 12.36
CA GLN A 540 -18.69 9.42 13.17
C GLN A 540 -17.25 9.49 13.72
N THR A 541 -16.28 9.86 12.88
CA THR A 541 -14.88 10.00 13.29
C THR A 541 -14.72 11.10 14.33
N ALA A 542 -15.26 12.30 14.09
CA ALA A 542 -15.21 13.41 15.04
C ALA A 542 -15.80 13.03 16.42
N LEU A 543 -16.94 12.33 16.42
CA LEU A 543 -17.60 11.87 17.62
C LEU A 543 -16.77 10.83 18.38
N LEU A 544 -16.14 9.89 17.67
CA LEU A 544 -15.26 8.90 18.28
C LEU A 544 -14.03 9.58 18.91
N LEU A 545 -13.37 10.47 18.17
CA LEU A 545 -12.23 11.23 18.69
C LEU A 545 -12.60 12.03 19.94
N TYR A 546 -13.74 12.72 19.93
CA TYR A 546 -14.25 13.44 21.10
C TYR A 546 -14.50 12.50 22.28
N ARG A 547 -15.04 11.31 22.07
CA ARG A 547 -15.32 10.37 23.16
C ARG A 547 -14.05 9.82 23.79
N LEU A 548 -12.98 9.66 23.00
CA LEU A 548 -11.69 9.22 23.51
C LEU A 548 -10.98 10.33 24.28
N THR A 549 -11.06 11.58 23.83
CA THR A 549 -10.26 12.68 24.42
C THR A 549 -11.03 13.61 25.35
N GLY A 550 -12.35 13.71 25.21
CA GLY A 550 -13.17 14.75 25.83
C GLY A 550 -12.97 16.15 25.23
N ASP A 551 -12.24 16.29 24.13
CA ASP A 551 -11.83 17.57 23.56
C ASP A 551 -12.98 18.24 22.78
N LYS A 552 -13.79 19.00 23.53
CA LYS A 552 -14.95 19.72 22.99
C LYS A 552 -14.54 20.88 22.07
N ASP A 553 -13.37 21.47 22.27
CA ASP A 553 -12.90 22.62 21.50
C ASP A 553 -12.51 22.20 20.08
N LYS A 554 -11.76 21.10 19.94
CA LYS A 554 -11.46 20.52 18.61
C LYS A 554 -12.74 20.05 17.90
N LEU A 555 -13.70 19.49 18.63
CA LEU A 555 -14.99 19.12 18.06
C LEU A 555 -15.73 20.36 17.53
N ALA A 556 -15.78 21.45 18.31
CA ALA A 556 -16.42 22.69 17.92
C ALA A 556 -15.72 23.35 16.71
N GLN A 557 -14.39 23.33 16.67
CA GLN A 557 -13.59 23.89 15.58
C GLN A 557 -13.90 23.23 14.23
N ASN A 558 -14.08 21.91 14.23
CA ASN A 558 -14.31 21.12 13.01
C ASN A 558 -15.79 21.05 12.59
N TYR A 559 -16.72 21.36 13.49
CA TYR A 559 -18.16 21.26 13.25
C TYR A 559 -18.68 22.05 12.02
N PRO A 560 -18.22 23.29 11.73
CA PRO A 560 -18.67 24.02 10.54
C PRO A 560 -18.37 23.29 9.22
N ALA A 561 -17.19 22.67 9.09
CA ALA A 561 -16.82 21.90 7.90
C ALA A 561 -17.69 20.65 7.77
N LEU A 562 -17.92 19.93 8.87
CA LEU A 562 -18.83 18.78 8.92
C LEU A 562 -20.24 19.15 8.45
N LYS A 563 -20.78 20.29 8.91
CA LYS A 563 -22.10 20.80 8.52
C LYS A 563 -22.17 21.10 7.02
N ARG A 564 -21.16 21.77 6.44
CA ARG A 564 -21.11 22.03 4.99
C ARG A 564 -21.04 20.74 4.19
N TYR A 565 -20.12 19.84 4.56
CA TYR A 565 -19.94 18.56 3.90
C TYR A 565 -21.22 17.72 3.90
N MET A 566 -21.89 17.61 5.05
CA MET A 566 -23.09 16.78 5.14
C MET A 566 -24.20 17.30 4.22
N ASN A 567 -24.39 18.62 4.14
CA ASN A 567 -25.38 19.21 3.23
C ASN A 567 -25.07 18.94 1.76
N TRP A 568 -23.79 18.90 1.39
CA TRP A 568 -23.39 18.46 0.06
C TRP A 568 -23.62 16.96 -0.15
N ARG A 569 -23.19 16.11 0.79
CA ARG A 569 -23.35 14.64 0.71
C ARG A 569 -24.79 14.19 0.54
N LEU A 570 -25.75 14.85 1.19
CA LEU A 570 -27.18 14.52 1.04
C LEU A 570 -27.72 14.72 -0.38
N ARG A 571 -27.09 15.59 -1.17
CA ARG A 571 -27.42 15.80 -2.59
C ARG A 571 -26.79 14.74 -3.49
N TYR A 572 -25.58 14.28 -3.15
CA TYR A 572 -24.79 13.34 -3.94
C TYR A 572 -24.42 12.06 -3.16
N PRO A 573 -25.39 11.20 -2.75
CA PRO A 573 -25.10 9.97 -2.03
C PRO A 573 -24.80 8.82 -3.01
N MET A 574 -23.69 8.94 -3.75
CA MET A 574 -23.21 7.96 -4.71
C MET A 574 -21.68 7.94 -4.75
N TRP A 575 -21.11 6.93 -5.42
CA TRP A 575 -19.68 6.86 -5.73
C TRP A 575 -19.26 7.99 -6.69
N VAL A 576 -18.08 8.57 -6.46
CA VAL A 576 -17.48 9.74 -7.11
C VAL A 576 -15.98 9.50 -7.15
N TYR A 577 -15.41 9.55 -8.33
CA TYR A 577 -13.98 9.36 -8.52
C TYR A 577 -13.41 10.53 -9.30
N LYS A 578 -12.48 11.26 -8.66
CA LYS A 578 -11.72 12.41 -9.16
C LYS A 578 -12.53 13.64 -9.61
N GLU A 579 -13.46 13.50 -10.54
CA GLU A 579 -14.16 14.61 -11.18
C GLU A 579 -15.58 14.83 -10.63
N VAL A 580 -15.71 15.88 -9.81
CA VAL A 580 -17.00 16.37 -9.27
C VAL A 580 -17.94 16.84 -10.38
N SER A 581 -17.42 17.21 -11.55
CA SER A 581 -18.21 17.62 -12.73
C SER A 581 -19.03 16.48 -13.36
N LEU A 582 -18.72 15.23 -13.04
CA LEU A 582 -19.44 14.05 -13.54
C LEU A 582 -20.53 13.56 -12.57
N LEU A 583 -20.79 14.33 -11.50
CA LEU A 583 -21.79 13.99 -10.50
C LEU A 583 -23.20 14.05 -11.05
N SER A 584 -23.97 12.99 -10.79
CA SER A 584 -25.40 12.97 -11.02
C SER A 584 -26.16 13.16 -9.70
N GLU A 585 -27.02 14.17 -9.64
CA GLU A 585 -28.00 14.30 -8.56
C GLU A 585 -29.11 13.26 -8.64
N THR A 586 -29.20 12.46 -9.73
CA THR A 586 -30.25 11.45 -9.89
C THR A 586 -29.82 10.09 -9.37
N GLN A 587 -28.54 9.75 -9.48
CA GLN A 587 -28.01 8.45 -9.06
C GLN A 587 -27.86 8.37 -7.54
N LYS A 588 -28.20 7.21 -6.97
CA LYS A 588 -28.17 6.90 -5.54
C LYS A 588 -27.54 5.53 -5.34
N ASP A 589 -26.65 5.44 -4.37
CA ASP A 589 -26.04 4.19 -3.92
C ASP A 589 -26.40 3.93 -2.46
N ALA A 590 -26.94 2.75 -2.17
CA ALA A 590 -27.41 2.36 -0.85
C ALA A 590 -26.31 2.46 0.21
N ASP A 591 -25.07 2.06 -0.08
CA ASP A 591 -23.97 2.12 0.89
C ASP A 591 -23.64 3.58 1.29
N PHE A 592 -23.66 4.47 0.30
CA PHE A 592 -23.45 5.89 0.50
C PHE A 592 -24.59 6.55 1.29
N VAL A 593 -25.83 6.12 1.06
CA VAL A 593 -26.99 6.57 1.81
C VAL A 593 -26.94 6.07 3.26
N VAL A 594 -26.57 4.81 3.49
CA VAL A 594 -26.41 4.22 4.82
C VAL A 594 -25.33 4.95 5.62
N SER A 595 -24.14 5.13 5.03
CA SER A 595 -23.03 5.88 5.63
C SER A 595 -23.45 7.32 5.99
N ALA A 596 -24.20 7.99 5.13
CA ALA A 596 -24.75 9.32 5.41
C ALA A 596 -25.78 9.33 6.56
N LEU A 597 -26.67 8.34 6.65
CA LEU A 597 -27.65 8.23 7.74
C LEU A 597 -27.00 8.02 9.11
N ILE A 598 -25.87 7.30 9.15
CA ILE A 598 -25.03 7.12 10.34
C ILE A 598 -24.36 8.44 10.73
N ASP A 599 -23.77 9.17 9.79
CA ASP A 599 -23.16 10.48 10.05
C ASP A 599 -24.19 11.53 10.49
N LEU A 600 -25.44 11.48 9.99
CA LEU A 600 -26.52 12.35 10.49
C LEU A 600 -26.84 12.10 11.97
N GLN A 601 -26.83 10.83 12.41
CA GLN A 601 -27.02 10.49 13.83
C GLN A 601 -25.85 11.00 14.69
N ALA A 602 -24.62 10.88 14.17
CA ALA A 602 -23.46 11.43 14.83
C ALA A 602 -23.53 12.98 14.92
N LEU A 603 -23.99 13.67 13.87
CA LEU A 603 -24.18 15.12 13.87
C LEU A 603 -25.24 15.59 14.85
N ASP A 604 -26.36 14.87 14.98
CA ASP A 604 -27.36 15.16 16.01
C ASP A 604 -26.74 15.10 17.42
N THR A 605 -25.95 14.05 17.67
CA THR A 605 -25.22 13.87 18.94
C THR A 605 -24.20 14.97 19.17
N ILE A 606 -23.42 15.33 18.14
CA ILE A 606 -22.43 16.41 18.21
C ILE A 606 -23.11 17.76 18.49
N ALA A 607 -24.21 18.07 17.81
CA ALA A 607 -24.97 19.29 18.06
C ALA A 607 -25.48 19.36 19.51
N SER A 608 -25.92 18.24 20.08
CA SER A 608 -26.25 18.14 21.50
C SER A 608 -25.04 18.42 22.40
N ILE A 609 -23.89 17.78 22.15
CA ILE A 609 -22.63 17.98 22.91
C ILE A 609 -22.18 19.45 22.87
N LEU A 610 -22.31 20.10 21.70
CA LEU A 610 -21.95 21.49 21.47
C LEU A 610 -23.02 22.49 21.93
N ALA A 611 -24.15 22.02 22.47
CA ALA A 611 -25.28 22.85 22.89
C ALA A 611 -25.86 23.73 21.76
N LEU A 612 -26.07 23.13 20.58
CA LEU A 612 -26.62 23.76 19.38
C LEU A 612 -28.03 23.21 19.05
N PRO A 613 -29.08 23.61 19.80
CA PRO A 613 -30.42 22.99 19.70
C PRO A 613 -31.10 23.19 18.33
N ALA A 614 -30.85 24.31 17.65
CA ALA A 614 -31.37 24.56 16.31
C ALA A 614 -30.79 23.57 15.29
N ASP A 615 -29.49 23.29 15.40
CA ASP A 615 -28.81 22.34 14.54
C ASP A 615 -29.21 20.90 14.85
N GLN A 616 -29.40 20.55 16.13
CA GLN A 616 -29.93 19.24 16.53
C GLN A 616 -31.31 19.00 15.89
N THR A 617 -32.21 19.97 16.01
CA THR A 617 -33.54 19.90 15.38
C THR A 617 -33.44 19.71 13.87
N MET A 618 -32.55 20.46 13.21
CA MET A 618 -32.29 20.34 11.78
C MET A 618 -31.77 18.95 11.39
N TRP A 619 -30.81 18.38 12.13
CA TRP A 619 -30.23 17.07 11.81
C TRP A 619 -31.21 15.93 12.03
N THR A 620 -31.97 15.96 13.12
CA THR A 620 -33.08 15.01 13.36
C THR A 620 -34.07 15.03 12.19
N ALA A 621 -34.52 16.21 11.76
CA ALA A 621 -35.46 16.35 10.64
C ALA A 621 -34.89 15.83 9.32
N LYS A 622 -33.63 16.17 9.01
CA LYS A 622 -32.93 15.70 7.81
C LYS A 622 -32.75 14.18 7.81
N ARG A 623 -32.41 13.59 8.96
CA ARG A 623 -32.28 12.14 9.09
C ARG A 623 -33.59 11.43 8.80
N GLN A 624 -34.70 11.93 9.36
CA GLN A 624 -36.01 11.35 9.11
C GLN A 624 -36.40 11.45 7.62
N GLN A 625 -36.21 12.61 7.00
CA GLN A 625 -36.53 12.81 5.59
C GLN A 625 -35.67 11.92 4.69
N PHE A 626 -34.36 11.88 4.94
CA PHE A 626 -33.42 11.09 4.13
C PHE A 626 -33.63 9.59 4.31
N PHE A 627 -34.04 9.14 5.50
CA PHE A 627 -34.45 7.76 5.73
C PHE A 627 -35.72 7.40 4.94
N ASN A 628 -36.71 8.28 4.89
CA ASN A 628 -37.89 8.04 4.04
C ASN A 628 -37.51 7.91 2.55
N HIS A 629 -36.56 8.72 2.08
CA HIS A 629 -36.01 8.57 0.73
C HIS A 629 -35.30 7.23 0.54
N TYR A 630 -34.45 6.81 1.48
CA TYR A 630 -33.78 5.51 1.48
C TYR A 630 -34.77 4.36 1.26
N LEU A 631 -35.87 4.32 2.00
CA LEU A 631 -36.91 3.29 1.82
C LEU A 631 -37.52 3.34 0.40
N SER A 632 -37.83 4.54 -0.10
CA SER A 632 -38.47 4.70 -1.42
C SER A 632 -37.55 4.36 -2.61
N TRP A 633 -36.25 4.57 -2.46
CA TRP A 633 -35.26 4.37 -3.51
C TRP A 633 -34.94 2.90 -3.68
N PHE A 634 -34.65 2.20 -2.59
CA PHE A 634 -34.04 0.88 -2.66
C PHE A 634 -35.01 -0.29 -2.51
N TRP A 635 -36.25 -0.04 -2.10
CA TRP A 635 -37.33 -1.05 -2.10
C TRP A 635 -38.34 -0.76 -3.21
N GLU A 636 -38.70 -1.79 -3.97
CA GLU A 636 -39.83 -1.70 -4.91
C GLU A 636 -41.18 -1.76 -4.17
N GLN A 637 -41.28 -2.66 -3.20
CA GLN A 637 -42.37 -2.76 -2.24
C GLN A 637 -41.80 -2.98 -0.84
N PRO A 638 -42.54 -2.65 0.23
CA PRO A 638 -41.97 -2.58 1.58
C PRO A 638 -41.31 -3.86 2.11
N ASP A 639 -41.64 -5.06 1.65
CA ASP A 639 -41.02 -6.34 2.05
C ASP A 639 -40.10 -6.96 0.97
N ALA A 640 -39.94 -6.29 -0.17
CA ALA A 640 -39.08 -6.74 -1.26
C ALA A 640 -37.59 -6.72 -0.87
N ILE A 641 -36.78 -7.51 -1.59
CA ILE A 641 -35.32 -7.47 -1.45
C ILE A 641 -34.82 -6.10 -1.91
N PRO A 642 -34.04 -5.37 -1.08
CA PRO A 642 -33.50 -4.08 -1.48
C PRO A 642 -32.40 -4.22 -2.54
N VAL A 643 -32.22 -3.15 -3.32
CA VAL A 643 -31.15 -3.03 -4.32
C VAL A 643 -30.09 -2.03 -3.89
N GLN A 644 -28.90 -2.09 -4.48
CA GLN A 644 -27.83 -1.11 -4.22
C GLN A 644 -28.05 0.20 -4.96
N LEU A 645 -28.37 0.16 -6.26
CA LEU A 645 -28.36 1.35 -7.11
C LEU A 645 -29.77 1.76 -7.49
N TYR A 646 -30.03 3.06 -7.43
CA TYR A 646 -31.28 3.66 -7.87
C TYR A 646 -31.04 4.98 -8.60
N ASP A 647 -31.71 5.17 -9.73
CA ASP A 647 -31.72 6.44 -10.44
C ASP A 647 -33.09 7.11 -10.29
N THR A 648 -33.13 8.31 -9.71
CA THR A 648 -34.40 8.99 -9.37
C THR A 648 -35.16 9.51 -10.58
N GLU A 649 -34.52 9.67 -11.74
CA GLU A 649 -35.13 10.17 -12.97
C GLU A 649 -35.74 9.01 -13.75
N THR A 650 -34.91 8.01 -14.08
CA THR A 650 -35.33 6.82 -14.86
C THR A 650 -36.09 5.79 -14.03
N LYS A 651 -36.04 5.90 -12.70
CA LYS A 651 -36.58 4.92 -11.73
C LYS A 651 -35.93 3.54 -11.82
N ARG A 652 -34.79 3.42 -12.52
CA ARG A 652 -34.07 2.16 -12.68
C ARG A 652 -33.45 1.73 -11.36
N ARG A 653 -33.59 0.43 -11.06
CA ARG A 653 -32.99 -0.25 -9.91
C ARG A 653 -31.96 -1.28 -10.39
N ALA A 654 -30.87 -1.47 -9.66
CA ALA A 654 -29.90 -2.54 -9.92
C ALA A 654 -29.35 -3.11 -8.61
N ALA A 655 -29.32 -4.44 -8.51
CA ALA A 655 -29.04 -5.17 -7.27
C ALA A 655 -27.67 -4.82 -6.66
N GLY A 656 -26.62 -4.76 -7.48
CA GLY A 656 -25.26 -4.48 -7.00
C GLY A 656 -24.70 -5.60 -6.12
N HIS A 657 -23.88 -5.25 -5.13
CA HIS A 657 -23.25 -6.19 -4.20
C HIS A 657 -24.05 -6.31 -2.90
N ALA A 658 -24.46 -7.54 -2.56
CA ALA A 658 -25.30 -7.80 -1.39
C ALA A 658 -24.71 -7.22 -0.09
N ILE A 659 -23.39 -7.38 0.14
CA ILE A 659 -22.76 -6.90 1.38
C ILE A 659 -22.81 -5.38 1.55
N TRP A 660 -22.75 -4.63 0.44
CA TRP A 660 -22.86 -3.17 0.47
C TRP A 660 -24.29 -2.72 0.80
N VAL A 661 -25.31 -3.50 0.40
CA VAL A 661 -26.72 -3.26 0.74
C VAL A 661 -27.02 -3.66 2.18
N THR A 662 -26.51 -4.82 2.65
CA THR A 662 -26.77 -5.32 4.02
C THR A 662 -26.15 -4.45 5.11
N SER A 663 -25.24 -3.54 4.77
CA SER A 663 -24.79 -2.45 5.65
C SER A 663 -25.98 -1.67 6.26
N GLY A 664 -27.11 -1.60 5.55
CA GLY A 664 -28.35 -0.99 6.03
C GLY A 664 -28.95 -1.62 7.29
N LEU A 665 -28.54 -2.84 7.65
CA LEU A 665 -28.83 -3.41 8.97
C LEU A 665 -28.26 -2.55 10.10
N ALA A 666 -27.26 -1.71 9.89
CA ALA A 666 -26.78 -0.80 10.93
C ALA A 666 -27.76 0.36 11.25
N ILE A 667 -28.77 0.60 10.41
CA ILE A 667 -29.74 1.69 10.63
C ILE A 667 -30.73 1.29 11.73
N ASP A 668 -30.69 2.00 12.86
CA ASP A 668 -31.50 1.72 14.06
C ASP A 668 -33.01 1.84 13.84
N VAL A 669 -33.45 2.74 12.96
CA VAL A 669 -34.88 2.97 12.63
C VAL A 669 -35.43 2.07 11.53
N LEU A 670 -34.60 1.19 10.93
CA LEU A 670 -35.06 0.22 9.94
C LEU A 670 -35.83 -0.92 10.62
N THR A 671 -37.15 -0.91 10.43
CA THR A 671 -38.14 -1.80 11.06
C THR A 671 -38.97 -2.56 10.03
N TYR A 672 -39.94 -3.37 10.48
CA TYR A 672 -40.88 -4.04 9.59
C TYR A 672 -41.75 -3.03 8.83
N PRO A 673 -42.06 -3.31 7.55
CA PRO A 673 -41.75 -4.53 6.78
C PRO A 673 -40.38 -4.55 6.06
N GLN A 674 -39.67 -3.42 5.91
CA GLN A 674 -38.41 -3.35 5.14
C GLN A 674 -37.29 -4.20 5.72
N LEU A 675 -37.28 -4.40 7.03
CA LEU A 675 -36.36 -5.32 7.69
C LEU A 675 -36.49 -6.76 7.17
N THR A 676 -37.69 -7.21 6.78
CA THR A 676 -37.90 -8.54 6.19
C THR A 676 -37.11 -8.69 4.89
N GLY A 677 -37.23 -7.71 3.98
CA GLY A 677 -36.50 -7.72 2.72
C GLY A 677 -34.99 -7.68 2.89
N MET A 678 -34.50 -6.86 3.84
CA MET A 678 -33.08 -6.78 4.17
C MET A 678 -32.53 -8.10 4.73
N MET A 679 -33.26 -8.73 5.66
CA MET A 679 -32.87 -10.03 6.21
C MET A 679 -32.95 -11.15 5.17
N LYS A 680 -33.89 -11.07 4.21
CA LYS A 680 -33.97 -12.00 3.09
C LYS A 680 -32.71 -11.91 2.22
N LEU A 681 -32.28 -10.70 1.84
CA LEU A 681 -31.04 -10.49 1.10
C LEU A 681 -29.82 -11.07 1.83
N PHE A 682 -29.69 -10.79 3.14
CA PHE A 682 -28.60 -11.33 3.95
C PHE A 682 -28.62 -12.87 3.94
N ASN A 683 -29.77 -13.48 4.23
CA ASN A 683 -29.90 -14.94 4.32
C ASN A 683 -29.72 -15.65 2.98
N GLU A 684 -30.02 -15.01 1.84
CA GLU A 684 -29.79 -15.58 0.51
C GLU A 684 -28.30 -15.69 0.16
N GLN A 685 -27.46 -14.82 0.71
CA GLN A 685 -26.01 -14.81 0.45
C GLN A 685 -25.20 -15.51 1.55
N PHE A 686 -25.69 -15.48 2.79
CA PHE A 686 -24.94 -15.91 3.96
C PHE A 686 -24.75 -17.42 4.02
N ASP A 687 -23.49 -17.86 3.88
CA ASP A 687 -23.05 -19.24 4.08
C ASP A 687 -21.74 -19.27 4.89
N PRO A 688 -21.78 -19.64 6.19
CA PRO A 688 -20.58 -19.68 7.04
C PRO A 688 -19.57 -20.77 6.64
N GLY A 689 -19.95 -21.73 5.78
CA GLY A 689 -19.05 -22.72 5.20
C GLY A 689 -18.15 -22.14 4.10
N GLU A 690 -18.56 -21.04 3.46
CA GLU A 690 -17.83 -20.40 2.38
C GLU A 690 -16.81 -19.36 2.88
N ASN A 691 -15.94 -18.89 1.98
CA ASN A 691 -15.07 -17.76 2.29
C ASN A 691 -15.90 -16.49 2.51
N PHE A 692 -15.54 -15.70 3.52
CA PHE A 692 -16.23 -14.47 3.92
C PHE A 692 -17.73 -14.64 4.09
N ALA A 693 -18.13 -15.80 4.65
CA ALA A 693 -19.52 -16.19 4.85
C ALA A 693 -20.37 -16.15 3.55
N GLY A 694 -19.75 -16.43 2.39
CA GLY A 694 -20.41 -16.46 1.09
C GLY A 694 -20.49 -15.11 0.38
N PHE A 695 -20.16 -13.98 1.02
CA PHE A 695 -20.29 -12.67 0.40
C PHE A 695 -19.20 -12.42 -0.66
N PRO A 696 -19.56 -11.98 -1.89
CA PRO A 696 -18.59 -11.53 -2.88
C PRO A 696 -18.10 -10.12 -2.55
N MET A 697 -16.83 -9.84 -2.85
CA MET A 697 -16.18 -8.54 -2.61
C MET A 697 -16.40 -7.97 -1.19
N PRO A 698 -16.16 -8.77 -0.12
CA PRO A 698 -16.19 -8.29 1.25
C PRO A 698 -15.24 -7.10 1.41
N LYS A 699 -15.76 -6.04 2.03
CA LYS A 699 -15.05 -4.80 2.28
C LYS A 699 -15.44 -4.25 3.66
N TYR A 700 -14.48 -3.56 4.26
CA TYR A 700 -14.71 -2.79 5.48
C TYR A 700 -15.10 -1.36 5.08
N PRO A 701 -16.10 -0.73 5.72
CA PRO A 701 -16.79 -1.09 6.95
C PRO A 701 -18.12 -1.83 6.72
N GLU A 702 -18.49 -2.20 5.49
CA GLU A 702 -19.79 -2.79 5.17
C GLU A 702 -20.01 -4.10 5.93
N MET A 703 -18.97 -4.94 6.00
CA MET A 703 -18.95 -6.13 6.85
C MET A 703 -19.23 -5.80 8.32
N ALA A 704 -18.67 -4.69 8.82
CA ALA A 704 -18.79 -4.28 10.21
C ALA A 704 -20.14 -3.64 10.55
N PHE A 705 -20.72 -2.90 9.62
CA PHE A 705 -22.09 -2.41 9.72
C PHE A 705 -23.11 -3.55 9.70
N THR A 706 -22.92 -4.52 8.80
CA THR A 706 -23.74 -5.74 8.75
C THR A 706 -23.66 -6.51 10.07
N ALA A 707 -22.46 -6.78 10.58
CA ALA A 707 -22.25 -7.50 11.84
C ALA A 707 -22.90 -6.80 13.05
N ARG A 708 -22.70 -5.48 13.20
CA ARG A 708 -23.33 -4.70 14.29
C ARG A 708 -24.84 -4.62 14.14
N GLY A 709 -25.35 -4.52 12.92
CA GLY A 709 -26.78 -4.53 12.63
C GLY A 709 -27.48 -5.82 13.04
N LEU A 710 -26.81 -6.97 12.80
CA LEU A 710 -27.25 -8.29 13.26
C LEU A 710 -27.23 -8.39 14.79
N LEU A 711 -26.14 -7.94 15.44
CA LEU A 711 -26.03 -7.92 16.91
C LEU A 711 -27.16 -7.09 17.55
N ALA A 712 -27.41 -5.89 17.04
CA ALA A 712 -28.45 -5.00 17.55
C ALA A 712 -29.87 -5.58 17.43
N ARG A 713 -30.08 -6.54 16.52
CA ARG A 713 -31.36 -7.21 16.26
C ARG A 713 -31.46 -8.61 16.87
N GLY A 714 -30.48 -9.02 17.66
CA GLY A 714 -30.49 -10.33 18.34
C GLY A 714 -30.01 -11.50 17.48
N HIS A 715 -29.53 -11.27 16.26
CA HIS A 715 -28.97 -12.29 15.37
C HIS A 715 -27.50 -12.62 15.73
N ARG A 716 -27.26 -12.94 17.00
CA ARG A 716 -25.91 -13.07 17.59
C ARG A 716 -25.06 -14.16 16.92
N ALA A 717 -25.65 -15.31 16.62
CA ALA A 717 -24.94 -16.42 15.96
C ALA A 717 -24.45 -16.03 14.56
N GLN A 718 -25.34 -15.47 13.72
CA GLN A 718 -25.01 -15.03 12.36
C GLN A 718 -23.94 -13.92 12.39
N ALA A 719 -24.05 -12.96 13.32
CA ALA A 719 -23.05 -11.91 13.47
C ALA A 719 -21.67 -12.48 13.85
N ARG A 720 -21.64 -13.43 14.79
CA ARG A 720 -20.41 -14.09 15.23
C ARG A 720 -19.77 -14.88 14.09
N GLN A 721 -20.55 -15.67 13.37
CA GLN A 721 -20.08 -16.43 12.21
C GLN A 721 -19.53 -15.53 11.10
N LEU A 722 -20.20 -14.40 10.80
CA LEU A 722 -19.71 -13.41 9.84
C LEU A 722 -18.35 -12.82 10.25
N MET A 723 -18.21 -12.46 11.54
CA MET A 723 -16.95 -11.92 12.07
C MET A 723 -15.83 -12.96 12.06
N GLU A 724 -16.10 -14.18 12.51
CA GLU A 724 -15.11 -15.27 12.53
C GLU A 724 -14.67 -15.66 11.10
N CYS A 725 -15.59 -15.70 10.12
CA CYS A 725 -15.23 -15.88 8.71
C CYS A 725 -14.33 -14.75 8.21
N GLY A 726 -14.67 -13.49 8.50
CA GLY A 726 -13.87 -12.34 8.12
C GLY A 726 -12.44 -12.39 8.68
N VAL A 727 -12.29 -12.73 9.96
CA VAL A 727 -10.98 -12.89 10.60
C VAL A 727 -10.19 -14.04 9.97
N ARG A 728 -10.80 -15.23 9.88
CA ARG A 728 -10.21 -16.43 9.28
C ARG A 728 -9.69 -16.15 7.87
N ASP A 729 -10.52 -15.54 7.04
CA ASP A 729 -10.23 -15.43 5.61
C ASP A 729 -9.27 -14.27 5.28
N ILE A 730 -9.23 -13.21 6.09
CA ILE A 730 -8.14 -12.22 6.03
C ILE A 730 -6.81 -12.88 6.38
N VAL A 731 -6.74 -13.71 7.43
CA VAL A 731 -5.51 -14.43 7.78
C VAL A 731 -5.08 -15.38 6.66
N ARG A 732 -6.02 -16.09 6.04
CA ARG A 732 -5.76 -17.00 4.91
C ARG A 732 -5.36 -16.28 3.62
N SER A 733 -5.70 -14.99 3.49
CA SER A 733 -5.34 -14.19 2.30
C SER A 733 -3.86 -13.81 2.22
N GLY A 734 -3.11 -14.06 3.30
CA GLY A 734 -1.67 -13.90 3.34
C GLY A 734 -1.21 -12.57 3.98
N PRO A 735 0.04 -12.16 3.72
CA PRO A 735 0.71 -11.09 4.45
C PRO A 735 0.20 -9.68 4.11
N ILE A 736 -0.49 -9.45 3.00
CA ILE A 736 -0.85 -8.10 2.58
C ILE A 736 -2.33 -7.85 2.90
N PHE A 737 -2.61 -6.80 3.68
CA PHE A 737 -3.98 -6.32 3.86
C PHE A 737 -4.45 -5.58 2.61
N ALA A 738 -5.69 -5.80 2.20
CA ALA A 738 -6.21 -5.25 0.95
C ALA A 738 -7.49 -4.45 1.17
N GLU A 739 -7.87 -3.69 0.14
CA GLU A 739 -9.10 -2.92 0.10
C GLU A 739 -10.32 -3.81 0.20
N GLN A 740 -10.34 -4.85 -0.63
CA GLN A 740 -11.38 -5.86 -0.69
C GLN A 740 -10.75 -7.22 -0.92
N TYR A 741 -11.55 -8.27 -0.82
CA TYR A 741 -11.08 -9.65 -1.06
C TYR A 741 -11.96 -10.34 -2.09
N VAL A 742 -11.38 -11.29 -2.82
CA VAL A 742 -12.11 -12.13 -3.77
C VAL A 742 -12.13 -13.57 -3.25
N PRO A 743 -13.29 -14.26 -3.29
CA PRO A 743 -13.36 -15.67 -2.94
C PRO A 743 -12.43 -16.52 -3.82
N GLY A 744 -11.57 -17.32 -3.20
CA GLY A 744 -10.62 -18.24 -3.85
C GLY A 744 -10.17 -19.32 -2.85
N PHE A 745 -9.37 -20.29 -3.27
CA PHE A 745 -8.85 -21.33 -2.38
C PHE A 745 -7.31 -21.33 -2.37
N PRO A 746 -6.65 -20.54 -1.48
CA PRO A 746 -7.20 -19.60 -0.49
C PRO A 746 -7.73 -18.29 -1.10
N PRO A 747 -8.51 -17.48 -0.35
CA PRO A 747 -8.92 -16.15 -0.81
C PRO A 747 -7.71 -15.24 -1.02
N TYR A 748 -7.85 -14.18 -1.82
CA TYR A 748 -6.77 -13.22 -2.05
C TYR A 748 -7.29 -11.79 -2.02
N GLY A 749 -6.40 -10.85 -1.68
CA GLY A 749 -6.68 -9.42 -1.66
C GLY A 749 -6.74 -8.81 -3.06
N ASP A 750 -7.64 -7.85 -3.24
CA ASP A 750 -7.88 -7.11 -4.48
C ASP A 750 -8.10 -5.62 -4.19
N GLY A 751 -8.11 -4.79 -5.24
CA GLY A 751 -8.10 -3.34 -5.11
C GLY A 751 -6.75 -2.83 -4.58
N VAL A 752 -6.76 -1.68 -3.90
CA VAL A 752 -5.56 -1.10 -3.28
C VAL A 752 -5.00 -2.06 -2.23
N ARG A 753 -3.71 -2.37 -2.30
CA ARG A 753 -3.03 -3.24 -1.32
C ARG A 753 -1.51 -2.99 -1.30
N PRO A 754 -0.84 -2.80 -0.16
CA PRO A 754 -1.40 -2.78 1.18
C PRO A 754 -2.40 -1.64 1.40
N SER A 755 -3.50 -1.91 2.12
CA SER A 755 -4.59 -0.94 2.43
C SER A 755 -5.07 -1.07 3.88
N ILE A 756 -5.64 0.01 4.41
CA ILE A 756 -6.22 0.11 5.77
C ILE A 756 -7.51 -0.71 5.93
N PHE A 757 -8.23 -1.06 4.86
CA PHE A 757 -9.54 -1.72 5.00
C PHE A 757 -9.46 -3.10 5.65
N GLY A 758 -8.70 -4.03 5.07
CA GLY A 758 -8.57 -5.39 5.60
C GLY A 758 -7.97 -5.44 7.01
N MET A 759 -6.99 -4.58 7.30
CA MET A 759 -6.40 -4.52 8.64
C MET A 759 -7.38 -3.97 9.67
N ALA A 760 -8.22 -2.99 9.29
CA ALA A 760 -9.23 -2.42 10.16
C ALA A 760 -10.33 -3.45 10.48
N GLN A 761 -10.77 -4.24 9.48
CA GLN A 761 -11.71 -5.33 9.71
C GLN A 761 -11.15 -6.37 10.69
N LEU A 762 -9.88 -6.77 10.51
CA LEU A 762 -9.24 -7.72 11.41
C LEU A 762 -9.18 -7.19 12.85
N ILE A 763 -8.74 -5.94 13.04
CA ILE A 763 -8.67 -5.33 14.37
C ILE A 763 -10.06 -5.24 15.00
N ASP A 764 -11.03 -4.69 14.27
CA ASP A 764 -12.39 -4.46 14.78
C ASP A 764 -13.08 -5.79 15.14
N PHE A 765 -13.00 -6.79 14.27
CA PHE A 765 -13.69 -8.07 14.50
C PHE A 765 -13.08 -8.87 15.63
N VAL A 766 -11.76 -8.87 15.78
CA VAL A 766 -11.12 -9.53 16.93
C VAL A 766 -11.55 -8.85 18.24
N LEU A 767 -11.64 -7.52 18.26
CA LEU A 767 -12.10 -6.79 19.45
C LEU A 767 -13.58 -7.05 19.76
N LEU A 768 -14.45 -7.04 18.73
CA LEU A 768 -15.87 -7.33 18.87
C LEU A 768 -16.14 -8.77 19.34
N LEU A 769 -15.41 -9.75 18.80
CA LEU A 769 -15.50 -11.15 19.22
C LEU A 769 -15.08 -11.33 20.69
N GLY A 770 -14.15 -10.48 21.17
CA GLY A 770 -13.78 -10.34 22.58
C GLY A 770 -14.76 -9.51 23.42
N GLY A 771 -15.89 -9.09 22.86
CA GLY A 771 -16.95 -8.36 23.56
C GLY A 771 -16.71 -6.85 23.70
N LYS A 772 -15.73 -6.28 22.98
CA LYS A 772 -15.40 -4.86 23.06
C LYS A 772 -15.68 -4.15 21.75
N ASP A 773 -16.65 -3.22 21.76
CA ASP A 773 -17.00 -2.42 20.60
C ASP A 773 -16.34 -1.03 20.66
N TYR A 774 -15.11 -0.94 20.17
CA TYR A 774 -14.29 0.27 20.20
C TYR A 774 -14.63 1.29 19.09
N LEU A 775 -15.26 0.85 18.00
CA LEU A 775 -15.50 1.67 16.81
C LEU A 775 -16.96 2.10 16.62
N SER A 776 -17.87 1.69 17.51
CA SER A 776 -19.25 2.15 17.45
C SER A 776 -19.42 3.56 18.02
N PRO A 777 -20.08 4.46 17.27
CA PRO A 777 -20.50 5.76 17.76
C PRO A 777 -21.70 5.65 18.73
N VAL A 778 -22.11 4.46 19.17
CA VAL A 778 -23.20 4.25 20.14
C VAL A 778 -22.72 3.54 21.41
N SER A 779 -21.72 2.65 21.32
CA SER A 779 -21.28 1.75 22.41
C SER A 779 -20.41 2.39 23.48
N LEU A 780 -19.73 3.52 23.22
CA LEU A 780 -18.86 4.19 24.21
C LEU A 780 -19.62 4.97 25.31
N ARG A 781 -20.86 4.55 25.65
CA ARG A 781 -21.63 5.13 26.78
C ARG A 781 -21.28 4.53 28.13
N THR A 782 -20.45 3.50 28.21
CA THR A 782 -20.07 2.88 29.48
C THR A 782 -18.62 2.41 29.40
N ASP A 783 -17.84 2.78 30.41
CA ASP A 783 -16.47 2.36 30.70
C ASP A 783 -15.38 3.32 30.19
N ARG A 784 -15.11 4.31 31.05
CA ARG A 784 -13.78 4.92 31.16
C ARG A 784 -12.78 3.79 31.39
N VAL A 785 -11.98 3.47 30.37
CA VAL A 785 -10.70 2.78 30.57
C VAL A 785 -9.81 3.74 31.36
N LYS A 786 -9.68 3.48 32.65
CA LYS A 786 -8.52 3.87 33.46
C LYS A 786 -7.61 2.67 33.56
#